data_AF-A0A9W9DI47-F1
#
_entry.id   AF-A0A9W9DI47-F1
#
_cell.length_a   1.000
_cell.length_b   1.000
_cell.length_c   1.000
_cell.angle_alpha   90.00
_cell.angle_beta   90.00
_cell.angle_gamma   90.00
#
_symmetry.space_group_name_H-M   'P 1'
#
loop_
_entity.id
_entity.type
_entity.pdbx_description
1 polymer ?
#
loop_
_entity_poly.entity_id
_entity_poly.type
_entity_poly.pdbx_seq_one_letter_code
_entity_poly.pdbx_strand_id
1 'polypeptide(L)'
;MAFIYRFFRFLRSMCAPITAVVCFSCLLTFIFILYQPTPGPGIKQRLGWQSWDSISMSDEDLAAVSSTTNGSTNSQGQEAGNKIELPEGVDWWNVSGIPGLGQDKVDTTSLPLDVWAPLLPHDTGLSEISITHCYMDPFFAGDLCAPSTTTEKDAIRGPWVRVDRNVNDESGYMSGFLSIWYRRTRRLDINLIDSIRLLPSQEDPFPLDGWTKVDKSLRTGVYHANPLFLWYHVGKTAGEMTSEDKNNIITEIDVLFGEDVPWWGFDKLEPPTMYKNDGIAEGTYITIRKGVHPVPKAPPLHFSGDGKFKIMQIADLHYSVSVGSCRDMRPGEKLDNLCTSPDGPGSDNLTNTLLARMLDVEKPDLVVFTGDQLNGQDTSWDPKSVLAKFAKEVWGRGIPWTAVFGNHDSEVGMDREEQMKLMEAMPYSLAQRGPQDLNGVGNYVLKVRSADPSMTHLLTLYFLDSGSYSNGVFNFWGMFTPTAYDWLRQDQINWFLKESASINMIQRPFTPDGAKDLGTINWARQTDQLTPQTNRLAKPNAMMFFHIPLPEAYSIPDKNPNTQRPLDVGLSGLEPNGNAEGTDGFFEKALLNATESNHVNAQAAGSETRPKQEVKVVANGHCHITENCRRVKGVWMCFGGGGSYSGYGKVGFDRRFRVYEISEYGEKIRTWKRMEGVEAEPEGHVVDDMVLVGPGASP
;
A
#
# COMPACT_ATOMS: atom_id res chain seq x y z
N MET A 1 75.93 0.43 -0.52
CA MET A 1 75.73 1.69 0.23
C MET A 1 75.25 2.86 -0.64
N ALA A 2 75.94 3.26 -1.72
CA ALA A 2 75.57 4.45 -2.51
C ALA A 2 74.24 4.35 -3.30
N PHE A 3 73.83 3.15 -3.71
CA PHE A 3 72.59 2.93 -4.47
C PHE A 3 71.33 3.08 -3.60
N ILE A 4 71.38 2.57 -2.37
CA ILE A 4 70.30 2.67 -1.38
C ILE A 4 70.03 4.13 -1.01
N TYR A 5 71.09 4.93 -0.83
CA TYR A 5 70.95 6.34 -0.51
C TYR A 5 70.30 7.16 -1.65
N ARG A 6 70.61 6.82 -2.91
CA ARG A 6 69.96 7.44 -4.08
C ARG A 6 68.49 7.04 -4.22
N PHE A 7 68.15 5.78 -3.93
CA PHE A 7 66.78 5.29 -3.95
C PHE A 7 65.89 5.97 -2.91
N PHE A 8 66.35 6.11 -1.66
CA PHE A 8 65.59 6.80 -0.61
C PHE A 8 65.46 8.31 -0.86
N ARG A 9 66.46 8.94 -1.47
CA ARG A 9 66.37 10.35 -1.87
C ARG A 9 65.36 10.56 -3.01
N PHE A 10 65.26 9.61 -3.94
CA PHE A 10 64.24 9.60 -4.99
C PHE A 10 62.83 9.38 -4.40
N LEU A 11 62.66 8.41 -3.50
CA LEU A 11 61.36 8.17 -2.83
C LEU A 11 60.88 9.41 -2.07
N ARG A 12 61.78 10.05 -1.31
CA ARG A 12 61.47 11.28 -0.55
C ARG A 12 61.13 12.47 -1.47
N SER A 13 61.72 12.52 -2.66
CA SER A 13 61.41 13.53 -3.69
C SER A 13 60.01 13.33 -4.28
N MET A 14 59.47 12.11 -4.29
CA MET A 14 58.12 11.82 -4.81
C MET A 14 57.04 11.90 -3.74
N CYS A 15 57.34 11.51 -2.49
CA CYS A 15 56.34 11.53 -1.42
C CYS A 15 55.79 12.93 -1.12
N ALA A 16 56.64 13.97 -1.16
CA ALA A 16 56.20 15.34 -0.87
C ALA A 16 55.15 15.88 -1.87
N PRO A 17 55.37 15.84 -3.20
CA PRO A 17 54.37 16.28 -4.16
C PRO A 17 53.13 15.39 -4.18
N ILE A 18 53.26 14.05 -4.03
CA ILE A 18 52.11 13.15 -3.98
C ILE A 18 51.23 13.45 -2.75
N THR A 19 51.84 13.61 -1.57
CA THR A 19 51.10 13.94 -0.35
C THR A 19 50.40 15.29 -0.48
N ALA A 20 51.06 16.29 -1.09
CA ALA A 20 50.45 17.58 -1.33
C ALA A 20 49.22 17.49 -2.26
N VAL A 21 49.30 16.72 -3.35
CA VAL A 21 48.19 16.51 -4.28
C VAL A 21 47.03 15.77 -3.60
N VAL A 22 47.32 14.72 -2.83
CA VAL A 22 46.29 13.97 -2.10
C VAL A 22 45.61 14.85 -1.05
N CYS A 23 46.39 15.56 -0.22
CA CYS A 23 45.84 16.46 0.79
C CYS A 23 45.02 17.60 0.17
N PHE A 24 45.48 18.17 -0.95
CA PHE A 24 44.74 19.22 -1.66
C PHE A 24 43.45 18.68 -2.29
N SER A 25 43.47 17.46 -2.83
CA SER A 25 42.27 16.80 -3.37
C SER A 25 41.24 16.47 -2.28
N CYS A 26 41.69 15.98 -1.13
CA CYS A 26 40.82 15.75 0.03
C CYS A 26 40.24 17.07 0.58
N LEU A 27 41.03 18.14 0.62
CA LEU A 27 40.57 19.47 1.04
C LEU A 27 39.51 20.03 0.07
N LEU A 28 39.74 19.92 -1.24
CA LEU A 28 38.77 20.34 -2.25
C LEU A 28 37.48 19.51 -2.16
N THR A 29 37.59 18.19 -1.96
CA THR A 29 36.43 17.31 -1.74
C THR A 29 35.66 17.72 -0.49
N PHE A 30 36.36 18.04 0.59
CA PHE A 30 35.71 18.55 1.80
C PHE A 30 35.00 19.88 1.54
N ILE A 31 35.66 20.86 0.89
CA ILE A 31 35.09 22.20 0.66
C ILE A 31 33.91 22.18 -0.32
N PHE A 32 34.02 21.45 -1.43
CA PHE A 32 33.05 21.53 -2.52
C PHE A 32 31.93 20.48 -2.43
N ILE A 33 32.18 19.35 -1.77
CA ILE A 33 31.22 18.24 -1.69
C ILE A 33 30.67 18.09 -0.26
N LEU A 34 31.54 18.00 0.75
CA LEU A 34 31.11 17.68 2.12
C LEU A 34 30.70 18.91 2.96
N TYR A 35 31.26 20.08 2.66
CA TYR A 35 31.00 21.36 3.32
C TYR A 35 29.97 22.20 2.55
N GLN A 36 29.08 21.57 1.80
CA GLN A 36 27.88 22.25 1.34
C GLN A 36 27.03 22.57 2.59
N PRO A 37 26.80 23.84 2.97
CA PRO A 37 25.82 24.14 4.00
C PRO A 37 24.49 23.59 3.50
N THR A 38 23.91 22.64 4.23
CA THR A 38 22.58 22.10 3.96
C THR A 38 21.63 23.28 3.80
N PRO A 39 21.03 23.49 2.62
CA PRO A 39 20.05 24.55 2.46
C PRO A 39 18.87 24.19 3.37
N GLY A 40 18.69 24.96 4.44
CA GLY A 40 17.54 24.81 5.31
C GLY A 40 16.24 25.00 4.50
N PRO A 41 15.11 24.43 4.97
CA PRO A 41 13.84 24.42 4.24
C PRO A 41 13.27 25.82 3.89
N GLY A 42 13.84 26.90 4.42
CA GLY A 42 13.38 28.27 4.19
C GLY A 42 13.79 28.94 2.87
N ILE A 43 14.72 28.40 2.08
CA ILE A 43 15.18 29.03 0.81
C ILE A 43 14.32 28.65 -0.41
N LYS A 44 13.38 27.70 -0.27
CA LYS A 44 12.40 27.37 -1.33
C LYS A 44 11.13 28.24 -1.31
N GLN A 45 11.13 29.40 -0.66
CA GLN A 45 10.08 30.41 -0.90
C GLN A 45 10.49 31.32 -2.06
N ARG A 46 10.40 30.80 -3.29
CA ARG A 46 10.25 31.66 -4.47
C ARG A 46 8.80 32.10 -4.47
N LEU A 47 8.54 33.40 -4.29
CA LEU A 47 7.27 33.98 -4.71
C LEU A 47 7.14 33.68 -6.22
N GLY A 48 6.30 32.70 -6.53
CA GLY A 48 6.14 32.19 -7.89
C GLY A 48 5.57 33.26 -8.84
N TRP A 49 5.76 33.04 -10.13
CA TRP A 49 5.10 33.73 -11.24
C TRP A 49 3.55 33.70 -11.17
N GLN A 50 3.00 32.94 -10.21
CA GLN A 50 1.57 32.71 -9.94
C GLN A 50 0.82 33.89 -9.29
N SER A 51 1.43 35.06 -9.11
CA SER A 51 0.81 36.23 -8.44
C SER A 51 -0.30 36.92 -9.25
N TRP A 52 -0.68 36.39 -10.41
CA TRP A 52 -1.70 36.94 -11.31
C TRP A 52 -2.76 35.92 -11.74
N ASP A 53 -2.95 34.83 -10.99
CA ASP A 53 -4.02 33.87 -11.29
C ASP A 53 -5.39 34.51 -11.00
N SER A 54 -6.26 34.50 -12.03
CA SER A 54 -7.66 34.87 -11.88
C SER A 54 -8.42 33.66 -11.34
N ILE A 55 -8.99 33.81 -10.15
CA ILE A 55 -9.83 32.79 -9.52
C ILE A 55 -11.14 32.75 -10.31
N SER A 56 -11.34 31.75 -11.15
CA SER A 56 -12.68 31.43 -11.65
C SER A 56 -13.40 30.65 -10.56
N MET A 57 -14.23 31.36 -9.77
CA MET A 57 -15.13 30.71 -8.83
C MET A 57 -16.16 29.91 -9.63
N SER A 58 -16.32 28.62 -9.34
CA SER A 58 -17.43 27.85 -9.88
C SER A 58 -18.76 28.33 -9.26
N ASP A 59 -19.89 28.07 -9.91
CA ASP A 59 -21.21 28.38 -9.35
C ASP A 59 -21.43 27.69 -7.98
N GLU A 60 -20.74 26.57 -7.73
CA GLU A 60 -20.70 25.89 -6.43
C GLU A 60 -19.87 26.64 -5.38
N ASP A 61 -18.75 27.26 -5.75
CA ASP A 61 -17.93 28.06 -4.83
C ASP A 61 -18.69 29.33 -4.40
N LEU A 62 -19.47 29.91 -5.31
CA LEU A 62 -20.38 31.01 -5.01
C LEU A 62 -21.52 30.57 -4.08
N ALA A 63 -22.01 29.33 -4.20
CA ALA A 63 -22.99 28.76 -3.28
C ALA A 63 -22.40 28.44 -1.90
N ALA A 64 -21.14 27.99 -1.83
CA ALA A 64 -20.44 27.71 -0.58
C ALA A 64 -20.13 28.99 0.22
N VAL A 65 -19.77 30.09 -0.45
CA VAL A 65 -19.54 31.41 0.18
C VAL A 65 -20.84 32.01 0.74
N SER A 66 -21.99 31.68 0.15
CA SER A 66 -23.30 32.05 0.71
C SER A 66 -23.63 31.34 2.04
N SER A 67 -22.98 30.22 2.34
CA SER A 67 -23.31 29.37 3.51
C SER A 67 -22.44 29.62 4.75
N THR A 68 -21.33 30.35 4.62
CA THR A 68 -20.31 30.50 5.68
C THR A 68 -20.44 31.75 6.56
N THR A 69 -21.58 32.44 6.54
CA THR A 69 -21.83 33.62 7.40
C THR A 69 -22.36 33.30 8.80
N ASN A 70 -22.13 32.11 9.35
CA ASN A 70 -22.39 31.85 10.79
C ASN A 70 -21.45 30.78 11.40
N GLY A 71 -20.64 31.22 12.37
CA GLY A 71 -20.16 30.36 13.47
C GLY A 71 -18.66 30.09 13.50
N SER A 72 -17.90 30.95 14.21
CA SER A 72 -16.62 30.56 14.79
C SER A 72 -16.85 29.76 16.09
N THR A 73 -16.11 28.67 16.33
CA THR A 73 -15.53 28.29 17.64
C THR A 73 -14.78 26.94 17.62
N ASN A 74 -13.55 26.99 18.14
CA ASN A 74 -12.78 26.00 18.91
C ASN A 74 -12.91 24.48 18.67
N SER A 75 -11.80 23.88 18.20
CA SER A 75 -11.51 22.45 18.25
C SER A 75 -10.90 22.04 19.60
N GLN A 76 -11.71 21.42 20.47
CA GLN A 76 -11.24 20.47 21.47
C GLN A 76 -12.18 19.26 21.47
N GLY A 77 -11.59 18.06 21.45
CA GLY A 77 -12.28 16.79 21.34
C GLY A 77 -13.25 16.53 22.50
N GLN A 78 -14.52 16.45 22.15
CA GLN A 78 -15.56 15.73 22.89
C GLN A 78 -16.42 14.99 21.87
N GLU A 79 -16.23 13.68 21.73
CA GLU A 79 -17.24 12.80 21.12
C GLU A 79 -18.39 12.65 22.13
N ALA A 80 -19.26 13.66 22.18
CA ALA A 80 -20.61 13.49 22.67
C ALA A 80 -21.47 13.02 21.49
N GLY A 81 -22.25 11.96 21.69
CA GLY A 81 -23.10 11.34 20.68
C GLY A 81 -24.15 12.29 20.11
N ASN A 82 -23.76 13.08 19.11
CA ASN A 82 -24.70 13.75 18.23
C ASN A 82 -25.36 12.67 17.37
N LYS A 83 -26.63 12.37 17.66
CA LYS A 83 -27.49 11.60 16.77
C LYS A 83 -27.48 12.30 15.41
N ILE A 84 -26.84 11.67 14.42
CA ILE A 84 -26.98 12.07 13.03
C ILE A 84 -28.41 11.71 12.64
N GLU A 85 -29.23 12.70 12.29
CA GLU A 85 -30.56 12.44 11.72
C GLU A 85 -30.36 11.86 10.32
N LEU A 86 -30.49 10.54 10.21
CA LEU A 86 -30.38 9.81 8.95
C LEU A 86 -31.70 9.92 8.17
N PRO A 87 -31.67 10.17 6.85
CA PRO A 87 -32.84 10.01 6.00
C PRO A 87 -33.45 8.61 6.14
N GLU A 88 -34.78 8.54 6.20
CA GLU A 88 -35.49 7.28 6.39
C GLU A 88 -35.15 6.27 5.28
N GLY A 89 -34.67 5.08 5.65
CA GLY A 89 -34.28 4.02 4.71
C GLY A 89 -32.88 4.15 4.09
N VAL A 90 -32.04 5.08 4.56
CA VAL A 90 -30.64 5.21 4.13
C VAL A 90 -29.71 4.76 5.25
N ASP A 91 -28.86 3.78 4.96
CA ASP A 91 -27.81 3.34 5.88
C ASP A 91 -26.78 4.45 6.13
N TRP A 92 -26.28 4.56 7.36
CA TRP A 92 -25.40 5.66 7.76
C TRP A 92 -24.07 5.70 7.00
N TRP A 93 -23.58 4.56 6.52
CA TRP A 93 -22.36 4.48 5.71
C TRP A 93 -22.53 5.00 4.27
N ASN A 94 -23.77 5.26 3.83
CA ASN A 94 -24.07 5.84 2.52
C ASN A 94 -24.30 7.36 2.56
N VAL A 95 -24.20 7.99 3.74
CA VAL A 95 -24.45 9.43 3.90
C VAL A 95 -23.14 10.22 3.77
N SER A 96 -23.08 11.10 2.77
CA SER A 96 -22.01 12.07 2.59
C SER A 96 -22.03 13.15 3.68
N GLY A 97 -20.87 13.54 4.22
CA GLY A 97 -20.74 14.67 5.16
C GLY A 97 -20.67 14.32 6.64
N ILE A 98 -20.54 13.03 7.01
CA ILE A 98 -20.18 12.65 8.38
C ILE A 98 -18.71 13.08 8.62
N PRO A 99 -18.40 13.88 9.65
CA PRO A 99 -17.02 14.31 9.95
C PRO A 99 -16.08 13.11 10.09
N GLY A 100 -14.96 13.10 9.36
CA GLY A 100 -14.03 11.97 9.29
C GLY A 100 -14.38 10.89 8.26
N LEU A 101 -15.47 11.07 7.49
CA LEU A 101 -15.97 10.15 6.45
C LEU A 101 -16.43 10.86 5.16
N GLY A 102 -16.21 12.18 5.06
CA GLY A 102 -16.62 13.01 3.91
C GLY A 102 -15.56 13.12 2.81
N GLN A 103 -16.01 13.37 1.57
CA GLN A 103 -15.17 13.73 0.44
C GLN A 103 -14.65 15.16 0.63
N ASP A 104 -13.40 15.32 1.05
CA ASP A 104 -12.74 16.61 0.93
C ASP A 104 -12.51 16.87 -0.58
N LYS A 105 -13.21 17.88 -1.12
CA LYS A 105 -12.98 18.34 -2.49
C LYS A 105 -11.56 18.89 -2.56
N VAL A 106 -10.70 18.21 -3.33
CA VAL A 106 -9.30 18.64 -3.48
C VAL A 106 -9.29 19.96 -4.25
N ASP A 107 -8.72 20.99 -3.66
CA ASP A 107 -8.48 22.27 -4.33
C ASP A 107 -7.32 22.13 -5.34
N THR A 108 -7.68 21.90 -6.60
CA THR A 108 -6.73 21.73 -7.72
C THR A 108 -5.94 23.01 -8.03
N THR A 109 -6.44 24.18 -7.62
CA THR A 109 -5.78 25.48 -7.86
C THR A 109 -4.53 25.66 -7.01
N SER A 110 -4.48 25.00 -5.86
CA SER A 110 -3.34 25.00 -4.94
C SER A 110 -2.21 24.06 -5.37
N LEU A 111 -2.45 23.14 -6.31
CA LEU A 111 -1.47 22.12 -6.69
C LEU A 111 -0.30 22.73 -7.47
N PRO A 112 0.95 22.25 -7.23
CA PRO A 112 2.14 22.76 -7.91
C PRO A 112 2.15 22.38 -9.39
N LEU A 113 2.53 23.30 -10.27
CA LEU A 113 2.57 23.06 -11.72
C LEU A 113 3.95 22.64 -12.23
N ASP A 114 4.97 22.77 -11.39
CA ASP A 114 6.38 22.62 -11.69
C ASP A 114 7.02 21.38 -11.02
N VAL A 115 6.19 20.49 -10.47
CA VAL A 115 6.61 19.26 -9.80
C VAL A 115 5.93 18.07 -10.46
N TRP A 116 6.72 17.05 -10.78
CA TRP A 116 6.17 15.77 -11.22
C TRP A 116 5.63 15.01 -10.01
N ALA A 117 4.30 14.99 -9.90
CA ALA A 117 3.59 14.33 -8.83
C ALA A 117 2.37 13.61 -9.43
N PRO A 118 2.60 12.46 -10.09
CA PRO A 118 1.62 11.87 -10.99
C PRO A 118 0.34 11.39 -10.30
N LEU A 119 0.34 11.29 -8.98
CA LEU A 119 -0.82 10.89 -8.17
C LEU A 119 -1.71 12.06 -7.74
N LEU A 120 -1.27 13.31 -7.93
CA LEU A 120 -2.12 14.45 -7.65
C LEU A 120 -3.22 14.57 -8.72
N PRO A 121 -4.47 14.88 -8.34
CA PRO A 121 -5.59 14.98 -9.26
C PRO A 121 -5.55 16.31 -10.04
N HIS A 122 -4.52 16.51 -10.86
CA HIS A 122 -4.40 17.71 -11.68
C HIS A 122 -5.49 17.77 -12.75
N ASP A 123 -6.24 18.87 -12.78
CA ASP A 123 -7.18 19.24 -13.84
C ASP A 123 -6.53 20.10 -14.94
N THR A 124 -5.25 20.44 -14.77
CA THR A 124 -4.48 21.30 -15.67
C THR A 124 -3.75 20.45 -16.71
N GLY A 125 -4.16 20.56 -17.97
CA GLY A 125 -3.60 19.79 -19.08
C GLY A 125 -2.17 20.19 -19.47
N LEU A 126 -1.53 19.31 -20.24
CA LEU A 126 -0.18 19.51 -20.75
C LEU A 126 -0.19 20.40 -22.00
N SER A 127 0.81 21.26 -22.15
CA SER A 127 0.93 22.21 -23.26
C SER A 127 2.03 21.84 -24.27
N GLU A 128 3.06 21.11 -23.82
CA GLU A 128 4.21 20.74 -24.64
C GLU A 128 4.90 19.51 -24.05
N ILE A 129 5.45 18.64 -24.91
CA ILE A 129 6.25 17.48 -24.51
C ILE A 129 7.60 17.51 -25.25
N SER A 130 8.66 17.12 -24.56
CA SER A 130 10.00 16.94 -25.13
C SER A 130 10.68 15.72 -24.51
N ILE A 131 11.66 15.15 -25.21
CA ILE A 131 12.44 14.00 -24.75
C ILE A 131 13.91 14.36 -24.88
N THR A 132 14.67 14.14 -23.81
CA THR A 132 16.12 14.36 -23.81
C THR A 132 16.87 13.11 -23.40
N HIS A 133 18.09 12.97 -23.91
CA HIS A 133 18.99 11.87 -23.60
C HIS A 133 20.26 12.43 -22.99
N CYS A 134 20.62 11.93 -21.80
CA CYS A 134 21.75 12.39 -21.02
C CYS A 134 22.64 11.21 -20.66
N TYR A 135 23.95 11.31 -20.84
CA TYR A 135 24.88 10.26 -20.39
C TYR A 135 25.24 10.35 -18.91
N MET A 136 24.82 11.42 -18.23
CA MET A 136 25.02 11.63 -16.81
C MET A 136 23.69 11.53 -16.09
N ASP A 137 23.74 11.01 -14.87
CA ASP A 137 22.57 10.89 -14.02
C ASP A 137 21.97 12.29 -13.77
N PRO A 138 20.68 12.51 -14.10
CA PRO A 138 20.00 13.76 -13.87
C PRO A 138 19.96 14.20 -12.40
N PHE A 139 20.14 13.29 -11.44
CA PHE A 139 20.32 13.62 -10.02
C PHE A 139 21.58 14.46 -9.78
N PHE A 140 22.70 14.13 -10.45
CA PHE A 140 23.96 14.87 -10.32
C PHE A 140 24.11 15.99 -11.35
N ALA A 141 23.56 15.80 -12.55
CA ALA A 141 23.68 16.75 -13.65
C ALA A 141 22.67 17.91 -13.56
N GLY A 142 21.63 17.79 -12.73
CA GLY A 142 20.55 18.76 -12.64
C GLY A 142 19.91 19.01 -14.01
N ASP A 143 19.79 20.29 -14.38
CA ASP A 143 19.14 20.71 -15.63
C ASP A 143 20.09 20.74 -16.84
N LEU A 144 21.30 20.19 -16.74
CA LEU A 144 22.29 20.24 -17.83
C LEU A 144 21.76 19.63 -19.15
N CYS A 145 20.92 18.60 -19.03
CA CYS A 145 20.27 17.92 -20.15
C CYS A 145 18.78 18.26 -20.28
N ALA A 146 18.30 19.30 -19.58
CA ALA A 146 16.93 19.77 -19.74
C ALA A 146 16.72 20.36 -21.15
N PRO A 147 15.50 20.29 -21.71
CA PRO A 147 15.21 20.94 -22.97
C PRO A 147 15.42 22.46 -22.85
N SER A 148 15.84 23.09 -23.95
CA SER A 148 16.06 24.54 -23.95
C SER A 148 14.78 25.32 -23.67
N THR A 149 14.90 26.42 -22.93
CA THR A 149 13.78 27.32 -22.63
C THR A 149 14.21 28.79 -22.58
N THR A 150 13.22 29.69 -22.62
CA THR A 150 13.35 31.12 -22.33
C THR A 150 12.30 31.53 -21.32
N THR A 151 12.51 32.66 -20.64
CA THR A 151 11.57 33.23 -19.67
C THR A 151 10.18 33.46 -20.25
N GLU A 152 10.10 33.85 -21.52
CA GLU A 152 8.84 34.07 -22.23
C GLU A 152 8.12 32.76 -22.50
N LYS A 153 8.86 31.70 -22.87
CA LYS A 153 8.27 30.37 -23.09
C LYS A 153 7.73 29.78 -21.79
N ASP A 154 8.49 29.88 -20.69
CA ASP A 154 8.04 29.37 -19.39
C ASP A 154 6.83 30.16 -18.87
N ALA A 155 6.78 31.47 -19.09
CA ALA A 155 5.64 32.32 -18.75
C ALA A 155 4.35 31.96 -19.51
N ILE A 156 4.47 31.46 -20.75
CA ILE A 156 3.32 31.12 -21.60
C ILE A 156 2.90 29.65 -21.37
N ARG A 157 3.85 28.72 -21.45
CA ARG A 157 3.58 27.28 -21.49
C ARG A 157 3.78 26.57 -20.15
N GLY A 158 4.42 27.23 -19.19
CA GLY A 158 4.90 26.63 -17.95
C GLY A 158 6.37 26.21 -18.04
N PRO A 159 7.05 26.07 -16.88
CA PRO A 159 8.41 25.54 -16.85
C PRO A 159 8.41 24.06 -17.26
N TRP A 160 9.59 23.57 -17.65
CA TRP A 160 9.78 22.14 -17.90
C TRP A 160 9.70 21.33 -16.61
N VAL A 161 8.91 20.27 -16.64
CA VAL A 161 8.78 19.28 -15.57
C VAL A 161 9.30 17.95 -16.10
N ARG A 162 10.22 17.31 -15.36
CA ARG A 162 10.79 16.01 -15.71
C ARG A 162 9.93 14.90 -15.12
N VAL A 163 9.54 13.93 -15.94
CA VAL A 163 9.05 12.63 -15.44
C VAL A 163 10.25 11.94 -14.80
N ASP A 164 10.24 11.76 -13.47
CA ASP A 164 11.40 11.28 -12.71
C ASP A 164 11.54 9.75 -12.75
N ARG A 165 11.50 9.21 -13.97
CA ARG A 165 11.66 7.79 -14.27
C ARG A 165 12.44 7.65 -15.57
N ASN A 166 13.56 6.94 -15.50
CA ASN A 166 14.39 6.72 -16.66
C ASN A 166 13.73 5.70 -17.61
N VAL A 167 13.41 6.11 -18.83
CA VAL A 167 12.82 5.18 -19.82
C VAL A 167 13.81 4.06 -20.20
N ASN A 168 15.11 4.30 -20.05
CA ASN A 168 16.18 3.37 -20.37
C ASN A 168 16.69 2.57 -19.15
N ASP A 169 15.98 2.54 -18.02
CA ASP A 169 16.53 2.04 -16.75
C ASP A 169 17.17 0.64 -16.87
N GLU A 170 16.50 -0.29 -17.56
CA GLU A 170 17.00 -1.65 -17.78
C GLU A 170 17.74 -1.84 -19.11
N SER A 171 17.94 -0.78 -19.90
CA SER A 171 18.78 -0.85 -21.11
C SER A 171 20.29 -0.87 -20.80
N GLY A 172 20.65 -0.87 -19.52
CA GLY A 172 22.02 -0.94 -19.01
C GLY A 172 22.71 0.43 -18.94
N TYR A 173 23.75 0.53 -18.11
CA TYR A 173 24.42 1.80 -17.77
C TYR A 173 24.89 2.63 -18.99
N MET A 174 25.33 1.97 -20.06
CA MET A 174 25.82 2.65 -21.27
C MET A 174 24.71 3.27 -22.12
N SER A 175 23.45 2.90 -21.88
CA SER A 175 22.29 3.45 -22.59
C SER A 175 21.97 4.89 -22.19
N GLY A 176 22.53 5.38 -21.07
CA GLY A 176 22.26 6.70 -20.52
C GLY A 176 20.82 6.88 -20.02
N PHE A 177 20.50 8.09 -19.60
CA PHE A 177 19.21 8.49 -19.04
C PHE A 177 18.35 9.11 -20.14
N LEU A 178 17.21 8.49 -20.42
CA LEU A 178 16.23 9.00 -21.36
C LEU A 178 15.03 9.53 -20.56
N SER A 179 14.89 10.85 -20.54
CA SER A 179 13.89 11.55 -19.73
C SER A 179 12.81 12.16 -20.60
N ILE A 180 11.55 11.95 -20.18
CA ILE A 180 10.39 12.64 -20.73
C ILE A 180 10.20 13.94 -19.94
N TRP A 181 9.97 15.03 -20.66
CA TRP A 181 9.68 16.35 -20.11
C TRP A 181 8.34 16.83 -20.62
N TYR A 182 7.56 17.46 -19.76
CA TYR A 182 6.34 18.13 -20.16
C TYR A 182 6.27 19.55 -19.60
N ARG A 183 5.36 20.34 -20.14
CA ARG A 183 4.95 21.63 -19.59
C ARG A 183 3.47 21.63 -19.31
N ARG A 184 3.06 22.39 -18.30
CA ARG A 184 1.65 22.61 -18.00
C ARG A 184 1.41 24.08 -17.65
N THR A 185 0.23 24.57 -17.99
CA THR A 185 -0.14 25.98 -17.78
C THR A 185 -1.63 26.11 -17.52
N ARG A 186 -2.00 27.07 -16.66
CA ARG A 186 -3.41 27.44 -16.41
C ARG A 186 -3.93 28.50 -17.37
N ARG A 187 -3.10 28.94 -18.33
CA ARG A 187 -3.49 29.94 -19.31
C ARG A 187 -4.63 29.42 -20.19
N LEU A 188 -5.68 30.24 -20.31
CA LEU A 188 -6.89 29.89 -21.06
C LEU A 188 -6.70 29.98 -22.57
N ASP A 189 -5.68 30.70 -23.04
CA ASP A 189 -5.39 30.98 -24.45
C ASP A 189 -4.41 29.99 -25.10
N ILE A 190 -4.10 28.87 -24.45
CA ILE A 190 -3.14 27.88 -24.91
C ILE A 190 -3.83 26.58 -25.27
N ASN A 191 -3.51 26.05 -26.46
CA ASN A 191 -3.94 24.72 -26.90
C ASN A 191 -3.31 23.66 -26.00
N LEU A 192 -4.13 22.73 -25.51
CA LEU A 192 -3.67 21.64 -24.64
C LEU A 192 -3.62 20.31 -25.38
N ILE A 193 -2.76 19.42 -24.90
CA ILE A 193 -2.56 18.10 -25.47
C ILE A 193 -3.75 17.21 -25.11
N ASP A 194 -4.39 16.60 -26.11
CA ASP A 194 -5.54 15.72 -25.94
C ASP A 194 -5.27 14.26 -26.34
N SER A 195 -4.20 14.01 -27.09
CA SER A 195 -3.85 12.68 -27.58
C SER A 195 -2.35 12.51 -27.75
N ILE A 196 -1.87 11.30 -27.48
CA ILE A 196 -0.49 10.86 -27.69
C ILE A 196 -0.51 9.55 -28.50
N ARG A 197 0.41 9.41 -29.46
CA ARG A 197 0.64 8.19 -30.24
C ARG A 197 2.13 7.89 -30.30
N LEU A 198 2.46 6.61 -30.27
CA LEU A 198 3.83 6.12 -30.40
C LEU A 198 3.97 5.45 -31.78
N LEU A 199 4.77 6.03 -32.67
CA LEU A 199 4.87 5.58 -34.07
C LEU A 199 6.31 5.32 -34.48
N PRO A 200 6.57 4.29 -35.31
CA PRO A 200 7.89 4.04 -35.87
C PRO A 200 8.31 5.15 -36.84
N SER A 201 9.59 5.18 -37.24
CA SER A 201 10.15 6.25 -38.06
C SER A 201 9.52 6.41 -39.44
N GLN A 202 8.90 5.34 -39.96
CA GLN A 202 8.28 5.30 -41.29
C GLN A 202 6.80 5.66 -41.30
N GLU A 203 6.20 5.92 -40.14
CA GLU A 203 4.77 6.18 -39.99
C GLU A 203 4.53 7.58 -39.43
N ASP A 204 3.53 8.25 -39.99
CA ASP A 204 3.04 9.55 -39.53
C ASP A 204 1.56 9.41 -39.15
N PRO A 205 1.08 10.18 -38.15
CA PRO A 205 -0.34 10.17 -37.81
C PRO A 205 -1.16 10.74 -38.97
N PHE A 206 -2.31 10.10 -39.25
CA PHE A 206 -3.29 10.58 -40.22
C PHE A 206 -4.62 10.90 -39.53
N PRO A 207 -5.23 12.08 -39.77
CA PRO A 207 -4.63 13.25 -40.45
C PRO A 207 -3.46 13.87 -39.65
N LEU A 208 -2.55 14.58 -40.32
CA LEU A 208 -1.36 15.18 -39.69
C LEU A 208 -1.65 16.51 -38.97
N ASP A 209 -2.79 17.14 -39.26
CA ASP A 209 -3.14 18.44 -38.67
C ASP A 209 -3.18 18.38 -37.13
N GLY A 210 -2.63 19.40 -36.47
CA GLY A 210 -2.52 19.45 -35.00
C GLY A 210 -1.50 18.51 -34.35
N TRP A 211 -0.86 17.59 -35.08
CA TRP A 211 0.14 16.67 -34.53
C TRP A 211 1.56 17.24 -34.57
N THR A 212 2.28 17.06 -33.46
CA THR A 212 3.69 17.41 -33.33
C THR A 212 4.51 16.17 -33.01
N LYS A 213 5.56 15.92 -33.80
CA LYS A 213 6.55 14.87 -33.55
C LYS A 213 7.59 15.38 -32.55
N VAL A 214 7.89 14.59 -31.52
CA VAL A 214 9.05 14.86 -30.65
C VAL A 214 10.31 14.38 -31.36
N ASP A 215 11.33 15.25 -31.43
CA ASP A 215 12.54 15.02 -32.25
C ASP A 215 13.34 13.79 -31.83
N LYS A 216 13.33 13.45 -30.55
CA LYS A 216 14.14 12.36 -29.98
C LYS A 216 13.35 11.07 -29.91
N SER A 217 13.96 9.98 -30.38
CA SER A 217 13.39 8.63 -30.29
C SER A 217 13.31 8.18 -28.83
N LEU A 218 12.19 7.56 -28.47
CA LEU A 218 11.95 6.85 -27.20
C LEU A 218 12.80 5.58 -27.03
N ARG A 219 13.53 5.19 -28.08
CA ARG A 219 14.49 4.07 -28.09
C ARG A 219 15.94 4.53 -28.22
N THR A 220 16.20 5.83 -28.02
CA THR A 220 17.59 6.33 -28.04
C THR A 220 18.37 5.68 -26.91
N GLY A 221 19.51 5.07 -27.22
CA GLY A 221 20.37 4.40 -26.24
C GLY A 221 20.08 2.92 -26.08
N VAL A 222 18.92 2.44 -26.56
CA VAL A 222 18.57 1.02 -26.59
C VAL A 222 19.27 0.34 -27.76
N TYR A 223 20.03 -0.72 -27.48
CA TYR A 223 20.86 -1.41 -28.47
C TYR A 223 20.01 -2.12 -29.54
N HIS A 224 20.34 -1.94 -30.82
CA HIS A 224 19.63 -2.51 -32.00
C HIS A 224 18.12 -2.26 -32.07
N ALA A 225 17.60 -1.27 -31.35
CA ALA A 225 16.18 -0.96 -31.37
C ALA A 225 15.83 -0.01 -32.53
N ASN A 226 14.80 -0.36 -33.31
CA ASN A 226 14.26 0.53 -34.34
C ASN A 226 13.68 1.79 -33.69
N PRO A 227 13.92 3.00 -34.24
CA PRO A 227 13.43 4.25 -33.66
C PRO A 227 11.91 4.27 -33.48
N LEU A 228 11.46 4.77 -32.33
CA LEU A 228 10.06 4.96 -31.98
C LEU A 228 9.89 6.41 -31.52
N PHE A 229 8.93 7.13 -32.08
CA PHE A 229 8.73 8.55 -31.83
C PHE A 229 7.40 8.80 -31.12
N LEU A 230 7.43 9.70 -30.13
CA LEU A 230 6.25 10.24 -29.50
C LEU A 230 5.68 11.33 -30.39
N TRP A 231 4.40 11.20 -30.73
CA TRP A 231 3.59 12.23 -31.36
C TRP A 231 2.53 12.68 -30.38
N TYR A 232 2.31 13.98 -30.26
CA TYR A 232 1.21 14.53 -29.47
C TYR A 232 0.36 15.46 -30.34
N HIS A 233 -0.95 15.42 -30.13
CA HIS A 233 -1.91 16.30 -30.77
C HIS A 233 -2.32 17.40 -29.80
N VAL A 234 -2.40 18.64 -30.29
CA VAL A 234 -2.92 19.78 -29.54
C VAL A 234 -4.34 20.11 -30.01
N GLY A 235 -5.28 20.11 -29.07
CA GLY A 235 -6.68 20.39 -29.30
C GLY A 235 -7.03 21.87 -29.13
N LYS A 236 -8.20 22.12 -28.55
CA LYS A 236 -8.74 23.47 -28.28
C LYS A 236 -7.92 24.21 -27.22
N THR A 237 -8.12 25.53 -27.13
CA THR A 237 -7.62 26.31 -25.99
C THR A 237 -8.43 26.01 -24.74
N ALA A 238 -7.81 26.09 -23.55
CA ALA A 238 -8.51 25.77 -22.29
C ALA A 238 -9.75 26.65 -22.02
N GLY A 239 -9.79 27.88 -22.56
CA GLY A 239 -10.94 28.79 -22.49
C GLY A 239 -12.12 28.42 -23.40
N GLU A 240 -11.89 27.59 -24.43
CA GLU A 240 -12.91 27.11 -25.37
C GLU A 240 -13.40 25.68 -25.03
N MET A 241 -12.80 25.04 -24.02
CA MET A 241 -13.10 23.66 -23.64
C MET A 241 -14.39 23.55 -22.82
N THR A 242 -15.24 22.61 -23.20
CA THR A 242 -16.34 22.11 -22.38
C THR A 242 -15.81 21.22 -21.25
N SER A 243 -16.66 20.86 -20.27
CA SER A 243 -16.28 19.90 -19.23
C SER A 243 -15.91 18.52 -19.79
N GLU A 244 -16.54 18.09 -20.90
CA GLU A 244 -16.20 16.85 -21.59
C GLU A 244 -14.83 16.95 -22.28
N ASP A 245 -14.52 18.08 -22.91
CA ASP A 245 -13.20 18.32 -23.49
C ASP A 245 -12.12 18.24 -22.39
N LYS A 246 -12.36 18.86 -21.22
CA LYS A 246 -11.43 18.83 -20.08
C LYS A 246 -11.19 17.44 -19.49
N ASN A 247 -12.16 16.53 -19.61
CA ASN A 247 -11.97 15.15 -19.16
C ASN A 247 -11.12 14.32 -20.13
N ASN A 248 -10.94 14.79 -21.36
CA ASN A 248 -10.19 14.07 -22.40
C ASN A 248 -8.77 14.61 -22.64
N ILE A 249 -8.40 15.76 -22.04
CA ILE A 249 -7.04 16.28 -22.13
C ILE A 249 -6.06 15.39 -21.37
N ILE A 250 -4.82 15.30 -21.86
CA ILE A 250 -3.74 14.65 -21.13
C ILE A 250 -3.35 15.56 -19.96
N THR A 251 -3.49 15.04 -18.75
CA THR A 251 -3.14 15.74 -17.51
C THR A 251 -1.79 15.29 -16.98
N GLU A 252 -1.38 14.04 -17.23
CA GLU A 252 -0.13 13.50 -16.68
C GLU A 252 0.50 12.43 -17.57
N ILE A 253 1.83 12.29 -17.47
CA ILE A 253 2.61 11.22 -18.11
C ILE A 253 3.46 10.53 -17.04
N ASP A 254 3.50 9.19 -17.10
CA ASP A 254 4.29 8.35 -16.22
C ASP A 254 4.91 7.20 -17.04
N VAL A 255 5.78 6.42 -16.40
CA VAL A 255 6.44 5.25 -16.98
C VAL A 255 6.05 4.04 -16.15
N LEU A 256 5.68 2.96 -16.83
CA LEU A 256 5.42 1.65 -16.24
C LEU A 256 6.54 0.70 -16.66
N PHE A 257 7.06 -0.05 -15.69
CA PHE A 257 7.95 -1.17 -15.95
C PHE A 257 7.18 -2.47 -15.73
N GLY A 258 7.42 -3.45 -16.59
CA GLY A 258 6.65 -4.67 -16.66
C GLY A 258 5.42 -4.57 -17.58
N GLU A 259 4.87 -5.73 -17.93
CA GLU A 259 3.82 -5.86 -18.95
C GLU A 259 2.39 -5.75 -18.39
N ASP A 260 2.24 -5.54 -17.09
CA ASP A 260 0.96 -5.60 -16.40
C ASP A 260 0.18 -4.27 -16.50
N VAL A 261 -0.66 -3.99 -15.50
CA VAL A 261 -1.50 -2.80 -15.42
C VAL A 261 -0.74 -1.56 -14.91
N PRO A 262 -1.06 -0.38 -15.46
CA PRO A 262 -0.57 0.88 -14.91
C PRO A 262 -1.30 1.26 -13.61
N TRP A 263 -0.80 2.31 -12.95
CA TRP A 263 -1.43 2.88 -11.76
C TRP A 263 -2.88 3.34 -12.04
N TRP A 264 -3.72 3.41 -10.99
CA TRP A 264 -5.11 3.85 -11.10
C TRP A 264 -5.28 5.15 -11.90
N GLY A 265 -6.19 5.11 -12.88
CA GLY A 265 -6.53 6.22 -13.76
C GLY A 265 -5.50 6.51 -14.86
N PHE A 266 -4.48 5.67 -15.04
CA PHE A 266 -3.59 5.75 -16.19
C PHE A 266 -3.94 4.72 -17.25
N ASP A 267 -3.76 5.10 -18.51
CA ASP A 267 -3.79 4.21 -19.67
C ASP A 267 -2.38 3.87 -20.11
N LYS A 268 -2.14 2.61 -20.45
CA LYS A 268 -0.86 2.13 -21.00
C LYS A 268 -0.84 2.31 -22.52
N LEU A 269 0.21 2.91 -23.05
CA LEU A 269 0.40 3.12 -24.48
C LEU A 269 1.21 1.99 -25.14
N GLU A 270 0.79 1.62 -26.36
CA GLU A 270 1.47 0.66 -27.21
C GLU A 270 2.11 1.35 -28.44
N PRO A 271 3.22 0.81 -29.00
CA PRO A 271 4.03 -0.31 -28.48
C PRO A 271 4.95 0.10 -27.31
N PRO A 272 5.58 -0.86 -26.59
CA PRO A 272 6.54 -0.53 -25.54
C PRO A 272 7.76 0.24 -26.09
N THR A 273 8.34 1.09 -25.23
CA THR A 273 9.60 1.77 -25.53
C THR A 273 10.75 0.77 -25.52
N MET A 274 10.71 -0.24 -24.66
CA MET A 274 11.64 -1.36 -24.62
C MET A 274 10.86 -2.67 -24.47
N TYR A 275 11.15 -3.64 -25.34
CA TYR A 275 10.53 -4.96 -25.25
C TYR A 275 11.17 -5.77 -24.13
N LYS A 276 10.36 -6.62 -23.49
CA LYS A 276 10.83 -7.61 -22.54
C LYS A 276 11.89 -8.51 -23.19
N ASN A 277 12.93 -8.81 -22.43
CA ASN A 277 13.95 -9.78 -22.75
C ASN A 277 14.13 -10.70 -21.54
N ASP A 278 13.63 -11.93 -21.64
CA ASP A 278 13.50 -12.84 -20.50
C ASP A 278 14.82 -13.00 -19.73
N GLY A 279 14.78 -12.64 -18.43
CA GLY A 279 15.91 -12.73 -17.52
C GLY A 279 16.96 -11.62 -17.66
N ILE A 280 16.73 -10.62 -18.53
CA ILE A 280 17.66 -9.51 -18.78
C ILE A 280 17.01 -8.14 -18.54
N ALA A 281 15.79 -7.92 -19.03
CA ALA A 281 15.08 -6.65 -18.92
C ALA A 281 13.57 -6.83 -19.05
N GLU A 282 12.81 -6.02 -18.32
CA GLU A 282 11.36 -5.96 -18.38
C GLU A 282 10.88 -5.01 -19.49
N GLY A 283 9.61 -5.16 -19.87
CA GLY A 283 9.01 -4.23 -20.83
C GLY A 283 8.85 -2.84 -20.21
N THR A 284 9.23 -1.78 -20.94
CA THR A 284 8.99 -0.39 -20.52
C THR A 284 7.89 0.23 -21.36
N TYR A 285 6.93 0.86 -20.70
CA TYR A 285 5.75 1.46 -21.32
C TYR A 285 5.57 2.91 -20.86
N ILE A 286 5.06 3.75 -21.77
CA ILE A 286 4.57 5.08 -21.40
C ILE A 286 3.13 4.93 -20.95
N THR A 287 2.78 5.59 -19.85
CA THR A 287 1.41 5.66 -19.35
C THR A 287 0.95 7.10 -19.28
N ILE A 288 -0.34 7.33 -19.54
CA ILE A 288 -0.93 8.67 -19.60
C ILE A 288 -2.21 8.74 -18.78
N ARG A 289 -2.49 9.89 -18.19
CA ARG A 289 -3.76 10.17 -17.52
C ARG A 289 -4.57 11.15 -18.36
N LYS A 290 -5.85 10.86 -18.57
CA LYS A 290 -6.81 11.75 -19.24
C LYS A 290 -7.76 12.36 -18.21
N GLY A 291 -7.79 13.68 -18.14
CA GLY A 291 -8.60 14.38 -17.15
C GLY A 291 -8.26 14.00 -15.70
N VAL A 292 -9.26 14.12 -14.82
CA VAL A 292 -9.14 13.81 -13.40
C VAL A 292 -9.88 12.50 -13.10
N HIS A 293 -9.19 11.56 -12.48
CA HIS A 293 -9.77 10.30 -11.99
C HIS A 293 -9.73 10.29 -10.46
N PRO A 294 -10.80 10.73 -9.77
CA PRO A 294 -10.88 10.65 -8.33
C PRO A 294 -10.68 9.21 -7.86
N VAL A 295 -9.86 9.03 -6.82
CA VAL A 295 -9.63 7.73 -6.22
C VAL A 295 -10.87 7.33 -5.41
N PRO A 296 -11.54 6.21 -5.71
CA PRO A 296 -12.65 5.71 -4.91
C PRO A 296 -12.22 5.47 -3.45
N LYS A 297 -12.98 6.01 -2.50
CA LYS A 297 -12.71 5.84 -1.07
C LYS A 297 -13.46 4.63 -0.52
N ALA A 298 -12.84 3.93 0.43
CA ALA A 298 -13.50 2.83 1.12
C ALA A 298 -14.65 3.35 1.99
N PRO A 299 -15.81 2.68 2.00
CA PRO A 299 -16.82 2.94 3.01
C PRO A 299 -16.28 2.65 4.42
N PRO A 300 -16.81 3.32 5.46
CA PRO A 300 -16.51 2.97 6.84
C PRO A 300 -16.81 1.49 7.11
N LEU A 301 -15.96 0.84 7.89
CA LEU A 301 -16.14 -0.56 8.25
C LEU A 301 -17.34 -0.73 9.18
N HIS A 302 -18.26 -1.61 8.80
CA HIS A 302 -19.45 -1.91 9.58
C HIS A 302 -19.80 -3.40 9.52
N PHE A 303 -20.47 -3.88 10.56
CA PHE A 303 -21.14 -5.17 10.52
C PHE A 303 -22.34 -5.11 9.57
N SER A 304 -22.74 -6.24 9.01
CA SER A 304 -24.03 -6.42 8.36
C SER A 304 -25.18 -6.27 9.36
N GLY A 305 -26.41 -6.09 8.86
CA GLY A 305 -27.61 -6.00 9.71
C GLY A 305 -27.84 -7.25 10.59
N ASP A 306 -27.41 -8.43 10.15
CA ASP A 306 -27.45 -9.68 10.91
C ASP A 306 -26.22 -9.89 11.83
N GLY A 307 -25.37 -8.87 11.97
CA GLY A 307 -24.27 -8.86 12.94
C GLY A 307 -23.07 -9.70 12.52
N LYS A 308 -22.80 -9.80 11.22
CA LYS A 308 -21.62 -10.48 10.65
C LYS A 308 -20.64 -9.48 10.04
N PHE A 309 -19.37 -9.86 10.05
CA PHE A 309 -18.28 -9.16 9.39
C PHE A 309 -17.21 -10.18 9.01
N LYS A 310 -16.80 -10.20 7.74
CA LYS A 310 -15.88 -11.20 7.20
C LYS A 310 -14.57 -10.56 6.75
N ILE A 311 -13.46 -11.11 7.21
CA ILE A 311 -12.10 -10.71 6.84
C ILE A 311 -11.44 -11.83 6.05
N MET A 312 -10.89 -11.53 4.88
CA MET A 312 -9.97 -12.43 4.18
C MET A 312 -8.53 -11.95 4.37
N GLN A 313 -7.68 -12.82 4.91
CA GLN A 313 -6.26 -12.56 5.08
C GLN A 313 -5.50 -13.04 3.85
N ILE A 314 -4.69 -12.17 3.26
CA ILE A 314 -3.81 -12.46 2.12
C ILE A 314 -2.39 -12.12 2.56
N ALA A 315 -1.45 -13.03 2.40
CA ALA A 315 -0.07 -12.85 2.82
C ALA A 315 0.87 -13.35 1.73
N ASP A 316 2.09 -12.79 1.69
CA ASP A 316 3.21 -13.39 0.95
C ASP A 316 2.88 -13.58 -0.54
N LEU A 317 2.39 -12.51 -1.18
CA LEU A 317 2.10 -12.54 -2.61
C LEU A 317 3.37 -12.58 -3.45
N HIS A 318 4.46 -11.95 -2.99
CA HIS A 318 5.76 -11.95 -3.67
C HIS A 318 5.66 -11.56 -5.15
N TYR A 319 4.98 -10.45 -5.45
CA TYR A 319 4.86 -9.97 -6.83
C TYR A 319 6.15 -9.28 -7.29
N SER A 320 6.40 -9.35 -8.59
CA SER A 320 7.58 -8.76 -9.26
C SER A 320 7.16 -7.62 -10.18
N VAL A 321 8.11 -6.90 -10.77
CA VAL A 321 7.82 -5.92 -11.83
C VAL A 321 7.15 -6.61 -13.02
N SER A 322 7.70 -7.71 -13.50
CA SER A 322 7.07 -8.57 -14.49
C SER A 322 6.02 -9.51 -13.93
N VAL A 323 5.50 -10.40 -14.77
CA VAL A 323 4.48 -11.40 -14.43
C VAL A 323 4.93 -12.49 -13.43
N GLY A 324 6.18 -12.43 -12.95
CA GLY A 324 6.73 -13.33 -11.94
C GLY A 324 7.01 -14.74 -12.45
N SER A 325 7.81 -15.49 -11.70
CA SER A 325 8.12 -16.90 -11.98
C SER A 325 7.41 -17.83 -11.00
N CYS A 326 6.77 -18.87 -11.52
CA CYS A 326 6.13 -19.86 -10.66
C CYS A 326 7.14 -20.64 -9.82
N ARG A 327 6.79 -20.83 -8.55
CA ARG A 327 7.57 -21.61 -7.59
C ARG A 327 6.76 -22.80 -7.09
N ASP A 328 7.45 -23.91 -6.83
CA ASP A 328 6.91 -25.08 -6.12
C ASP A 328 5.62 -25.68 -6.71
N MET A 329 5.45 -25.55 -8.03
CA MET A 329 4.36 -26.17 -8.78
C MET A 329 4.58 -27.67 -8.95
N ARG A 330 3.50 -28.44 -9.12
CA ARG A 330 3.57 -29.87 -9.39
C ARG A 330 4.00 -30.10 -10.85
N PRO A 331 5.18 -30.69 -11.11
CA PRO A 331 5.71 -30.78 -12.46
C PRO A 331 4.80 -31.56 -13.40
N GLY A 332 4.54 -31.00 -14.59
CA GLY A 332 3.77 -31.65 -15.64
C GLY A 332 2.26 -31.57 -15.47
N GLU A 333 1.75 -30.91 -14.42
CA GLU A 333 0.34 -30.55 -14.33
C GLU A 333 0.00 -29.38 -15.27
N LYS A 334 -1.28 -29.26 -15.64
CA LYS A 334 -1.77 -28.24 -16.58
C LYS A 334 -1.38 -26.82 -16.16
N LEU A 335 -1.48 -26.51 -14.87
CA LEU A 335 -1.19 -25.18 -14.34
C LEU A 335 0.32 -24.86 -14.37
N ASP A 336 1.16 -25.86 -14.12
CA ASP A 336 2.62 -25.76 -14.25
C ASP A 336 3.04 -25.51 -15.71
N ASN A 337 2.49 -26.28 -16.65
CA ASN A 337 2.73 -26.10 -18.09
C ASN A 337 2.24 -24.72 -18.58
N LEU A 338 1.12 -24.24 -18.05
CA LEU A 338 0.59 -22.91 -18.38
C LEU A 338 1.53 -21.82 -17.87
N CYS A 339 1.99 -21.92 -16.62
CA CYS A 339 2.85 -20.90 -16.02
C CYS A 339 4.24 -20.83 -16.66
N THR A 340 4.81 -21.98 -17.02
CA THR A 340 6.17 -22.09 -17.56
C THR A 340 6.25 -21.87 -19.08
N SER A 341 5.10 -21.72 -19.75
CA SER A 341 5.08 -21.42 -21.18
C SER A 341 5.60 -20.00 -21.49
N PRO A 342 6.32 -19.78 -22.61
CA PRO A 342 6.86 -18.45 -22.96
C PRO A 342 5.81 -17.35 -23.04
N ASP A 343 4.61 -17.69 -23.53
CA ASP A 343 3.46 -16.79 -23.62
C ASP A 343 2.46 -17.00 -22.46
N GLY A 344 2.92 -17.64 -21.39
CA GLY A 344 2.12 -17.98 -20.22
C GLY A 344 1.78 -16.74 -19.38
N PRO A 345 0.73 -16.82 -18.55
CA PRO A 345 0.33 -15.72 -17.68
C PRO A 345 1.38 -15.34 -16.63
N GLY A 346 2.34 -16.21 -16.31
CA GLY A 346 3.26 -16.03 -15.18
C GLY A 346 2.58 -16.22 -13.82
N SER A 347 3.37 -16.18 -12.75
CA SER A 347 2.87 -16.49 -11.40
C SER A 347 1.95 -15.41 -10.83
N ASP A 348 2.20 -14.13 -11.10
CA ASP A 348 1.42 -13.02 -10.57
C ASP A 348 -0.01 -13.03 -11.14
N ASN A 349 -0.17 -13.23 -12.45
CA ASN A 349 -1.50 -13.32 -13.07
C ASN A 349 -2.27 -14.59 -12.70
N LEU A 350 -1.59 -15.72 -12.54
CA LEU A 350 -2.22 -16.93 -11.99
C LEU A 350 -2.69 -16.70 -10.57
N THR A 351 -1.90 -15.98 -9.77
CA THR A 351 -2.27 -15.62 -8.40
C THR A 351 -3.47 -14.66 -8.40
N ASN A 352 -3.50 -13.65 -9.28
CA ASN A 352 -4.67 -12.79 -9.47
C ASN A 352 -5.92 -13.59 -9.87
N THR A 353 -5.79 -14.57 -10.77
CA THR A 353 -6.90 -15.45 -11.15
C THR A 353 -7.42 -16.26 -9.95
N LEU A 354 -6.50 -16.76 -9.13
CA LEU A 354 -6.84 -17.46 -7.89
C LEU A 354 -7.53 -16.51 -6.89
N LEU A 355 -6.97 -15.33 -6.66
CA LEU A 355 -7.53 -14.30 -5.78
C LEU A 355 -8.94 -13.89 -6.21
N ALA A 356 -9.12 -13.58 -7.49
CA ALA A 356 -10.41 -13.23 -8.09
C ALA A 356 -11.49 -14.26 -7.71
N ARG A 357 -11.20 -15.54 -7.96
CA ARG A 357 -12.10 -16.65 -7.62
C ARG A 357 -12.38 -16.73 -6.12
N MET A 358 -11.36 -16.61 -5.28
CA MET A 358 -11.53 -16.73 -3.82
C MET A 358 -12.34 -15.56 -3.25
N LEU A 359 -12.15 -14.36 -3.77
CA LEU A 359 -12.94 -13.18 -3.41
C LEU A 359 -14.40 -13.35 -3.82
N ASP A 360 -14.68 -13.92 -4.99
CA ASP A 360 -16.04 -14.15 -5.50
C ASP A 360 -16.79 -15.21 -4.67
N VAL A 361 -16.09 -16.23 -4.19
CA VAL A 361 -16.65 -17.28 -3.33
C VAL A 361 -16.83 -16.80 -1.90
N GLU A 362 -15.81 -16.18 -1.32
CA GLU A 362 -15.82 -15.81 0.10
C GLU A 362 -16.55 -14.51 0.38
N LYS A 363 -16.54 -13.54 -0.54
CA LYS A 363 -17.19 -12.23 -0.41
C LYS A 363 -16.85 -11.56 0.94
N PRO A 364 -15.58 -11.27 1.21
CA PRO A 364 -15.18 -10.60 2.45
C PRO A 364 -15.65 -9.15 2.48
N ASP A 365 -15.91 -8.64 3.69
CA ASP A 365 -16.20 -7.22 3.95
C ASP A 365 -14.90 -6.39 4.06
N LEU A 366 -13.78 -7.05 4.35
CA LEU A 366 -12.44 -6.48 4.42
C LEU A 366 -11.39 -7.49 3.97
N VAL A 367 -10.42 -7.02 3.17
CA VAL A 367 -9.18 -7.76 2.92
C VAL A 367 -8.04 -7.17 3.75
N VAL A 368 -7.27 -8.04 4.40
CA VAL A 368 -6.04 -7.63 5.11
C VAL A 368 -4.83 -8.29 4.44
N PHE A 369 -3.97 -7.47 3.85
CA PHE A 369 -2.67 -7.89 3.33
C PHE A 369 -1.64 -7.91 4.46
N THR A 370 -1.17 -9.09 4.86
CA THR A 370 -0.28 -9.24 6.03
C THR A 370 1.21 -9.30 5.65
N GLY A 371 1.66 -8.42 4.75
CA GLY A 371 3.06 -8.24 4.36
C GLY A 371 3.57 -9.15 3.24
N ASP A 372 4.74 -8.81 2.70
CA ASP A 372 5.42 -9.45 1.57
C ASP A 372 4.55 -9.53 0.32
N GLN A 373 3.97 -8.40 -0.04
CA GLN A 373 3.24 -8.25 -1.29
C GLN A 373 4.21 -8.11 -2.47
N LEU A 374 5.39 -7.53 -2.22
CA LEU A 374 6.49 -7.46 -3.18
C LEU A 374 7.50 -8.59 -2.88
N ASN A 375 8.04 -9.21 -3.93
CA ASN A 375 9.02 -10.31 -3.77
C ASN A 375 10.36 -9.85 -3.19
N GLY A 376 10.69 -8.57 -3.28
CA GLY A 376 12.05 -8.10 -3.02
C GLY A 376 13.04 -8.73 -4.01
N GLN A 377 14.26 -8.99 -3.51
CA GLN A 377 15.28 -9.78 -4.21
C GLN A 377 15.53 -9.37 -5.67
N ASP A 378 15.68 -8.07 -5.91
CA ASP A 378 15.93 -7.45 -7.21
C ASP A 378 14.82 -7.62 -8.28
N THR A 379 13.75 -8.37 -8.00
CA THR A 379 12.63 -8.55 -8.95
C THR A 379 11.50 -7.54 -8.79
N SER A 380 11.45 -6.85 -7.65
CA SER A 380 10.54 -5.73 -7.36
C SER A 380 11.30 -4.41 -7.31
N TRP A 381 12.29 -4.24 -8.20
CA TRP A 381 13.20 -3.09 -8.24
C TRP A 381 12.49 -1.76 -8.49
N ASP A 382 11.28 -1.80 -9.08
CA ASP A 382 10.34 -0.68 -9.10
C ASP A 382 9.06 -1.01 -8.32
N PRO A 383 9.02 -0.69 -7.01
CA PRO A 383 7.85 -0.94 -6.16
C PRO A 383 6.56 -0.31 -6.67
N LYS A 384 6.61 0.83 -7.37
CA LYS A 384 5.41 1.51 -7.87
C LYS A 384 4.67 0.68 -8.92
N SER A 385 5.38 0.02 -9.84
CA SER A 385 4.75 -0.88 -10.84
C SER A 385 4.14 -2.12 -10.18
N VAL A 386 4.77 -2.64 -9.11
CA VAL A 386 4.23 -3.79 -8.37
C VAL A 386 3.00 -3.41 -7.54
N LEU A 387 3.05 -2.26 -6.86
CA LEU A 387 1.95 -1.74 -6.05
C LEU A 387 0.69 -1.48 -6.89
N ALA A 388 0.85 -1.12 -8.17
CA ALA A 388 -0.29 -0.90 -9.08
C ALA A 388 -1.16 -2.16 -9.29
N LYS A 389 -0.61 -3.37 -9.10
CA LYS A 389 -1.27 -4.63 -9.47
C LYS A 389 -1.68 -5.54 -8.32
N PHE A 390 -0.98 -5.55 -7.16
CA PHE A 390 -1.22 -6.58 -6.13
C PHE A 390 -2.64 -6.55 -5.52
N ALA A 391 -3.24 -5.36 -5.40
CA ALA A 391 -4.58 -5.19 -4.83
C ALA A 391 -5.69 -5.10 -5.91
N LYS A 392 -5.35 -5.26 -7.19
CA LYS A 392 -6.26 -5.04 -8.34
C LYS A 392 -7.58 -5.79 -8.21
N GLU A 393 -7.51 -7.08 -7.88
CA GLU A 393 -8.69 -7.92 -7.79
C GLU A 393 -9.60 -7.55 -6.61
N VAL A 394 -9.04 -6.92 -5.59
CA VAL A 394 -9.76 -6.50 -4.38
C VAL A 394 -10.49 -5.18 -4.64
N TRP A 395 -9.76 -4.15 -5.05
CA TRP A 395 -10.36 -2.85 -5.30
C TRP A 395 -11.26 -2.84 -6.54
N GLY A 396 -11.00 -3.71 -7.53
CA GLY A 396 -11.88 -3.89 -8.70
C GLY A 396 -13.28 -4.43 -8.33
N ARG A 397 -13.41 -5.05 -7.16
CA ARG A 397 -14.68 -5.51 -6.58
C ARG A 397 -15.29 -4.52 -5.58
N GLY A 398 -14.66 -3.36 -5.37
CA GLY A 398 -15.07 -2.37 -4.39
C GLY A 398 -14.92 -2.82 -2.94
N ILE A 399 -14.08 -3.84 -2.69
CA ILE A 399 -13.85 -4.38 -1.35
C ILE A 399 -12.84 -3.48 -0.62
N PRO A 400 -13.16 -2.95 0.57
CA PRO A 400 -12.19 -2.26 1.42
C PRO A 400 -11.00 -3.16 1.73
N TRP A 401 -9.81 -2.59 1.72
CA TRP A 401 -8.60 -3.35 2.04
C TRP A 401 -7.59 -2.53 2.82
N THR A 402 -6.73 -3.22 3.55
CA THR A 402 -5.63 -2.59 4.27
C THR A 402 -4.41 -3.49 4.30
N ALA A 403 -3.25 -2.94 4.68
CA ALA A 403 -1.97 -3.65 4.60
C ALA A 403 -1.03 -3.33 5.77
N VAL A 404 -0.23 -4.33 6.14
CA VAL A 404 1.01 -4.16 6.92
C VAL A 404 2.19 -4.56 6.06
N PHE A 405 3.36 -3.99 6.31
CA PHE A 405 4.59 -4.35 5.60
C PHE A 405 5.16 -5.67 6.10
N GLY A 406 5.76 -6.42 5.18
CA GLY A 406 6.65 -7.52 5.46
C GLY A 406 8.12 -7.16 5.27
N ASN A 407 9.00 -8.14 5.47
CA ASN A 407 10.44 -7.93 5.40
C ASN A 407 10.94 -7.72 3.97
N HIS A 408 10.29 -8.33 2.96
CA HIS A 408 10.65 -8.20 1.54
C HIS A 408 10.16 -6.89 0.91
N ASP A 409 9.10 -6.29 1.44
CA ASP A 409 8.42 -5.16 0.79
C ASP A 409 9.31 -3.94 0.55
N SER A 410 10.32 -3.71 1.39
CA SER A 410 11.23 -2.56 1.28
C SER A 410 12.69 -2.93 1.04
N GLU A 411 12.95 -4.10 0.44
CA GLU A 411 14.33 -4.53 0.17
C GLU A 411 15.00 -3.72 -0.95
N VAL A 412 14.22 -3.28 -1.95
CA VAL A 412 14.74 -2.63 -3.15
C VAL A 412 13.82 -1.49 -3.61
N GLY A 413 14.41 -0.44 -4.19
CA GLY A 413 13.72 0.56 -4.99
C GLY A 413 13.02 1.70 -4.25
N MET A 414 12.29 1.41 -3.16
CA MET A 414 11.47 2.42 -2.45
C MET A 414 11.35 2.09 -0.96
N ASP A 415 11.41 3.10 -0.10
CA ASP A 415 11.24 2.91 1.34
C ASP A 415 9.75 2.73 1.73
N ARG A 416 9.51 2.27 2.98
CA ARG A 416 8.14 2.03 3.49
C ARG A 416 7.29 3.31 3.55
N GLU A 417 7.91 4.47 3.78
CA GLU A 417 7.20 5.75 3.95
C GLU A 417 6.62 6.22 2.61
N GLU A 418 7.40 6.10 1.53
CA GLU A 418 6.95 6.40 0.18
C GLU A 418 5.93 5.38 -0.31
N GLN A 419 6.16 4.08 -0.08
CA GLN A 419 5.18 3.04 -0.44
C GLN A 419 3.85 3.22 0.29
N MET A 420 3.85 3.62 1.57
CA MET A 420 2.62 3.88 2.32
C MET A 420 1.82 5.04 1.72
N LYS A 421 2.47 6.12 1.27
CA LYS A 421 1.80 7.23 0.58
C LYS A 421 1.13 6.75 -0.72
N LEU A 422 1.79 5.85 -1.45
CA LEU A 422 1.20 5.22 -2.64
C LEU A 422 -0.02 4.37 -2.26
N MET A 423 0.08 3.57 -1.20
CA MET A 423 -1.03 2.73 -0.74
C MET A 423 -2.22 3.52 -0.22
N GLU A 424 -2.02 4.62 0.50
CA GLU A 424 -3.08 5.54 0.94
C GLU A 424 -3.81 6.20 -0.24
N ALA A 425 -3.11 6.36 -1.37
CA ALA A 425 -3.64 6.93 -2.60
C ALA A 425 -4.31 5.90 -3.54
N MET A 426 -4.46 4.64 -3.12
CA MET A 426 -5.11 3.60 -3.92
C MET A 426 -6.61 3.47 -3.66
N PRO A 427 -7.39 3.00 -4.66
CA PRO A 427 -8.82 2.78 -4.51
C PRO A 427 -9.14 1.82 -3.34
N TYR A 428 -10.12 2.19 -2.53
CA TYR A 428 -10.62 1.41 -1.39
C TYR A 428 -9.58 1.05 -0.32
N SER A 429 -8.43 1.73 -0.30
CA SER A 429 -7.42 1.55 0.72
C SER A 429 -7.84 2.17 2.06
N LEU A 430 -7.63 1.43 3.14
CA LEU A 430 -7.73 1.84 4.53
C LEU A 430 -6.37 1.81 5.22
N ALA A 431 -5.28 1.59 4.47
CA ALA A 431 -3.92 1.64 5.01
C ALA A 431 -3.64 3.07 5.50
N GLN A 432 -2.88 3.18 6.58
CA GLN A 432 -2.52 4.47 7.17
C GLN A 432 -1.07 4.43 7.61
N ARG A 433 -0.35 5.53 7.44
CA ARG A 433 1.00 5.70 7.96
C ARG A 433 1.09 5.51 9.47
N GLY A 434 0.11 6.02 10.21
CA GLY A 434 0.15 6.06 11.67
C GLY A 434 1.07 7.15 12.23
N PRO A 435 1.30 7.16 13.55
CA PRO A 435 2.13 8.17 14.23
C PRO A 435 3.59 8.21 13.72
N GLN A 436 4.18 9.40 13.63
CA GLN A 436 5.53 9.63 13.09
C GLN A 436 6.66 9.29 14.07
N ASP A 437 6.34 9.25 15.35
CA ASP A 437 7.26 9.00 16.45
C ASP A 437 7.38 7.53 16.82
N LEU A 438 6.76 6.62 16.07
CA LEU A 438 6.85 5.18 16.28
C LEU A 438 7.84 4.50 15.33
N ASN A 439 8.44 3.43 15.81
CA ASN A 439 9.18 2.48 15.01
C ASN A 439 8.29 1.87 13.90
N GLY A 440 8.83 1.87 12.68
CA GLY A 440 8.15 1.37 11.48
C GLY A 440 7.11 2.32 10.89
N VAL A 441 6.45 1.89 9.82
CA VAL A 441 5.40 2.61 9.10
C VAL A 441 4.18 1.70 8.96
N GLY A 442 2.98 2.19 9.26
CA GLY A 442 1.78 1.34 9.24
C GLY A 442 1.31 0.87 10.61
N ASN A 443 1.53 1.68 11.65
CA ASN A 443 0.99 1.44 12.99
C ASN A 443 -0.34 2.19 13.17
N TYR A 444 -1.47 1.50 13.04
CA TYR A 444 -2.80 2.14 13.09
C TYR A 444 -3.91 1.21 13.60
N VAL A 445 -5.09 1.79 13.85
CA VAL A 445 -6.26 1.10 14.39
C VAL A 445 -7.46 1.35 13.49
N LEU A 446 -8.15 0.28 13.06
CA LEU A 446 -9.44 0.37 12.41
C LEU A 446 -10.54 -0.14 13.36
N LYS A 447 -11.70 0.52 13.32
CA LYS A 447 -12.84 0.22 14.17
C LYS A 447 -14.01 -0.19 13.30
N VAL A 448 -14.59 -1.37 13.56
CA VAL A 448 -15.79 -1.84 12.85
C VAL A 448 -17.01 -1.53 13.71
N ARG A 449 -18.00 -0.86 13.12
CA ARG A 449 -19.17 -0.34 13.82
C ARG A 449 -20.43 -1.16 13.55
N SER A 450 -21.42 -1.04 14.42
CA SER A 450 -22.72 -1.68 14.25
C SER A 450 -23.47 -1.11 13.06
N ALA A 451 -24.31 -1.95 12.44
CA ALA A 451 -25.13 -1.56 11.29
C ALA A 451 -26.23 -0.54 11.67
N ASP A 452 -26.68 -0.57 12.92
CA ASP A 452 -27.75 0.31 13.37
C ASP A 452 -27.26 1.77 13.55
N PRO A 453 -28.18 2.75 13.59
CA PRO A 453 -27.83 4.17 13.71
C PRO A 453 -26.99 4.55 14.93
N SER A 454 -26.84 3.69 15.94
CA SER A 454 -25.94 3.95 17.08
C SER A 454 -24.46 3.97 16.68
N MET A 455 -24.09 3.34 15.56
CA MET A 455 -22.72 3.23 15.08
C MET A 455 -21.76 2.71 16.17
N THR A 456 -22.25 1.81 17.02
CA THR A 456 -21.53 1.30 18.19
C THR A 456 -20.27 0.58 17.74
N HIS A 457 -19.12 0.86 18.35
CA HIS A 457 -17.87 0.15 18.04
C HIS A 457 -17.92 -1.29 18.56
N LEU A 458 -17.85 -2.28 17.67
CA LEU A 458 -18.06 -3.71 17.99
C LEU A 458 -16.84 -4.61 17.77
N LEU A 459 -15.85 -4.17 16.98
CA LEU A 459 -14.60 -4.91 16.75
C LEU A 459 -13.44 -3.94 16.50
N THR A 460 -12.33 -4.14 17.21
CA THR A 460 -11.09 -3.38 17.03
C THR A 460 -10.08 -4.17 16.20
N LEU A 461 -9.47 -3.56 15.18
CA LEU A 461 -8.41 -4.15 14.37
C LEU A 461 -7.13 -3.34 14.54
N TYR A 462 -6.08 -3.96 15.08
CA TYR A 462 -4.75 -3.35 15.27
C TYR A 462 -3.80 -3.78 14.16
N PHE A 463 -3.06 -2.83 13.60
CA PHE A 463 -2.05 -3.06 12.56
C PHE A 463 -0.73 -2.50 13.04
N LEU A 464 0.34 -3.31 12.96
CA LEU A 464 1.67 -2.92 13.42
C LEU A 464 2.73 -3.32 12.38
N ASP A 465 3.75 -2.47 12.26
CA ASP A 465 4.94 -2.79 11.48
C ASP A 465 5.94 -3.57 12.34
N SER A 466 6.13 -4.85 12.03
CA SER A 466 7.10 -5.71 12.72
C SER A 466 8.55 -5.47 12.27
N GLY A 467 8.78 -4.56 11.32
CA GLY A 467 10.09 -4.27 10.74
C GLY A 467 10.48 -5.26 9.63
N SER A 468 11.76 -5.24 9.28
CA SER A 468 12.36 -6.09 8.24
C SER A 468 13.44 -6.98 8.86
N TYR A 469 14.70 -6.55 8.79
CA TYR A 469 15.84 -7.27 9.33
C TYR A 469 16.56 -6.44 10.39
N SER A 470 16.91 -7.07 11.51
CA SER A 470 17.62 -6.42 12.62
C SER A 470 19.14 -6.56 12.53
N ASN A 471 19.63 -7.62 11.88
CA ASN A 471 21.05 -7.86 11.63
C ASN A 471 21.27 -8.45 10.23
N GLY A 472 22.48 -8.26 9.72
CA GLY A 472 22.97 -8.96 8.53
C GLY A 472 24.47 -8.75 8.31
N VAL A 473 25.00 -9.47 7.32
CA VAL A 473 26.41 -9.43 6.94
C VAL A 473 26.57 -8.77 5.58
N PHE A 474 27.54 -7.87 5.45
CA PHE A 474 27.93 -7.35 4.15
C PHE A 474 28.96 -8.31 3.53
N ASN A 475 28.70 -8.76 2.31
CA ASN A 475 29.70 -9.51 1.56
C ASN A 475 30.84 -8.57 1.09
N PHE A 476 31.91 -9.13 0.50
CA PHE A 476 33.06 -8.35 0.04
C PHE A 476 32.72 -7.26 -1.00
N TRP A 477 31.58 -7.39 -1.69
CA TRP A 477 31.06 -6.43 -2.67
C TRP A 477 30.11 -5.40 -2.06
N GLY A 478 29.91 -5.41 -0.74
CA GLY A 478 29.01 -4.49 -0.05
C GLY A 478 27.53 -4.86 -0.16
N MET A 479 27.18 -6.07 -0.63
CA MET A 479 25.79 -6.52 -0.61
C MET A 479 25.43 -7.05 0.77
N PHE A 480 24.32 -6.57 1.32
CA PHE A 480 23.78 -7.01 2.60
C PHE A 480 23.09 -8.36 2.47
N THR A 481 23.45 -9.32 3.32
CA THR A 481 22.75 -10.59 3.49
C THR A 481 22.11 -10.59 4.88
N PRO A 482 20.78 -10.58 4.99
CA PRO A 482 20.12 -10.56 6.29
C PRO A 482 20.43 -11.84 7.07
N THR A 483 20.57 -11.71 8.40
CA THR A 483 20.82 -12.84 9.30
C THR A 483 19.81 -12.97 10.43
N ALA A 484 19.03 -11.92 10.71
CA ALA A 484 18.01 -11.94 11.75
C ALA A 484 16.83 -11.04 11.40
N TYR A 485 15.61 -11.51 11.63
CA TYR A 485 14.38 -10.73 11.48
C TYR A 485 14.23 -9.69 12.59
N ASP A 486 13.55 -8.58 12.29
CA ASP A 486 13.26 -7.53 13.26
C ASP A 486 12.02 -7.83 14.13
N TRP A 487 11.78 -7.02 15.16
CA TRP A 487 10.70 -7.20 16.12
C TRP A 487 10.00 -5.90 16.54
N LEU A 488 8.81 -6.05 17.11
CA LEU A 488 8.03 -4.95 17.69
C LEU A 488 8.73 -4.34 18.91
N ARG A 489 8.88 -3.01 18.90
CA ARG A 489 9.68 -2.24 19.84
C ARG A 489 8.87 -1.72 21.03
N GLN A 490 9.58 -1.27 22.07
CA GLN A 490 8.98 -0.78 23.31
C GLN A 490 8.04 0.44 23.14
N ASP A 491 8.30 1.32 22.19
CA ASP A 491 7.43 2.45 21.83
C ASP A 491 6.10 1.98 21.21
N GLN A 492 6.13 0.97 20.34
CA GLN A 492 4.94 0.32 19.78
C GLN A 492 4.12 -0.39 20.87
N ILE A 493 4.77 -1.02 21.86
CA ILE A 493 4.10 -1.57 23.06
C ILE A 493 3.34 -0.47 23.80
N ASN A 494 4.02 0.65 24.08
CA ASN A 494 3.43 1.77 24.82
C ASN A 494 2.26 2.39 24.05
N TRP A 495 2.41 2.55 22.74
CA TRP A 495 1.35 3.04 21.86
C TRP A 495 0.15 2.09 21.86
N PHE A 496 0.35 0.79 21.64
CA PHE A 496 -0.74 -0.18 21.66
C PHE A 496 -1.52 -0.16 22.98
N LEU A 497 -0.82 -0.13 24.12
CA LEU A 497 -1.47 -0.06 25.43
C LEU A 497 -2.27 1.24 25.61
N LYS A 498 -1.77 2.36 25.07
CA LYS A 498 -2.48 3.65 25.08
C LYS A 498 -3.74 3.59 24.20
N GLU A 499 -3.64 3.05 22.99
CA GLU A 499 -4.78 2.88 22.08
C GLU A 499 -5.83 1.95 22.70
N SER A 500 -5.41 0.79 23.21
CA SER A 500 -6.27 -0.14 23.96
C SER A 500 -6.98 0.56 25.12
N ALA A 501 -6.27 1.35 25.93
CA ALA A 501 -6.87 2.07 27.06
C ALA A 501 -7.90 3.13 26.63
N SER A 502 -7.82 3.65 25.40
CA SER A 502 -8.79 4.59 24.83
C SER A 502 -10.08 3.93 24.35
N ILE A 503 -10.11 2.60 24.20
CA ILE A 503 -11.29 1.88 23.75
C ILE A 503 -12.34 1.79 24.87
N ASN A 504 -13.50 2.38 24.61
CA ASN A 504 -14.64 2.33 25.52
C ASN A 504 -15.18 0.90 25.68
N MET A 505 -15.52 0.53 26.92
CA MET A 505 -16.25 -0.69 27.19
C MET A 505 -17.71 -0.53 26.78
N ILE A 506 -18.28 -1.61 26.23
CA ILE A 506 -19.69 -1.69 25.86
C ILE A 506 -20.37 -2.81 26.65
N GLN A 507 -21.70 -2.79 26.72
CA GLN A 507 -22.45 -3.92 27.24
C GLN A 507 -22.39 -5.05 26.21
N ARG A 508 -21.93 -6.22 26.65
CA ARG A 508 -21.76 -7.43 25.83
C ARG A 508 -22.60 -8.58 26.40
N PRO A 509 -23.33 -9.36 25.57
CA PRO A 509 -23.41 -9.25 24.11
C PRO A 509 -24.17 -7.99 23.66
N PHE A 510 -23.75 -7.40 22.53
CA PHE A 510 -24.46 -6.27 21.92
C PHE A 510 -25.80 -6.73 21.32
N THR A 511 -26.83 -5.91 21.46
CA THR A 511 -28.12 -6.10 20.81
C THR A 511 -28.48 -4.79 20.12
N PRO A 512 -28.72 -4.78 18.80
CA PRO A 512 -29.08 -3.55 18.10
C PRO A 512 -30.36 -2.94 18.70
N ASP A 513 -30.33 -1.62 18.89
CA ASP A 513 -31.53 -0.86 19.26
C ASP A 513 -32.41 -0.78 18.01
N GLY A 514 -33.31 -1.75 17.87
CA GLY A 514 -34.14 -1.93 16.68
C GLY A 514 -35.25 -0.89 16.54
N ALA A 515 -34.96 0.41 16.63
CA ALA A 515 -35.80 1.58 16.35
C ALA A 515 -37.29 1.52 16.76
N LYS A 516 -37.67 0.62 17.68
CA LYS A 516 -39.07 0.34 18.06
C LYS A 516 -39.49 1.10 19.31
N ASP A 517 -38.56 1.78 19.94
CA ASP A 517 -38.70 2.37 21.26
C ASP A 517 -39.05 3.86 21.22
N LEU A 518 -39.28 4.45 20.02
CA LEU A 518 -39.72 5.85 19.88
C LEU A 518 -40.90 6.06 18.92
N GLY A 519 -41.79 5.08 18.83
CA GLY A 519 -43.06 5.20 18.11
C GLY A 519 -44.21 4.61 18.91
N THR A 520 -44.78 5.42 19.80
CA THR A 520 -45.97 5.15 20.64
C THR A 520 -45.74 4.45 21.98
N ILE A 521 -45.92 5.26 23.03
CA ILE A 521 -46.20 4.83 24.40
C ILE A 521 -47.39 3.86 24.38
N ASN A 522 -47.15 2.59 24.68
CA ASN A 522 -48.13 1.73 25.35
C ASN A 522 -47.41 0.58 26.04
N TRP A 523 -47.54 0.50 27.37
CA TRP A 523 -46.95 -0.54 28.20
C TRP A 523 -47.61 -1.91 27.95
N ALA A 524 -47.21 -2.58 26.88
CA ALA A 524 -47.38 -4.01 26.73
C ALA A 524 -45.99 -4.63 26.65
N ARG A 525 -45.54 -5.25 27.76
CA ARG A 525 -44.34 -6.08 27.78
C ARG A 525 -44.51 -7.18 26.72
N GLN A 526 -43.81 -7.06 25.60
CA GLN A 526 -43.54 -8.21 24.75
C GLN A 526 -42.67 -9.18 25.55
N THR A 527 -43.17 -10.41 25.70
CA THR A 527 -42.70 -11.43 26.65
C THR A 527 -41.70 -12.41 26.05
N ASP A 528 -41.03 -12.04 24.95
CA ASP A 528 -40.01 -12.87 24.29
C ASP A 528 -38.67 -12.13 24.11
N GLN A 529 -38.33 -11.20 25.01
CA GLN A 529 -36.94 -10.78 25.19
C GLN A 529 -36.20 -11.88 25.95
N LEU A 530 -35.46 -12.72 25.22
CA LEU A 530 -34.43 -13.58 25.79
C LEU A 530 -33.32 -12.67 26.34
N THR A 531 -33.43 -12.26 27.60
CA THR A 531 -32.33 -11.61 28.31
C THR A 531 -31.16 -12.60 28.40
N PRO A 532 -29.98 -12.29 27.84
CA PRO A 532 -28.80 -13.11 28.04
C PRO A 532 -28.50 -13.21 29.54
N GLN A 533 -28.26 -14.42 30.05
CA GLN A 533 -28.15 -14.65 31.50
C GLN A 533 -26.90 -14.02 32.16
N THR A 534 -26.00 -13.40 31.40
CA THR A 534 -24.90 -12.59 31.96
C THR A 534 -24.50 -11.47 31.00
N ASN A 535 -25.04 -10.26 31.18
CA ASN A 535 -24.50 -9.06 30.54
C ASN A 535 -23.22 -8.65 31.26
N ARG A 536 -22.17 -8.32 30.51
CA ARG A 536 -20.89 -7.83 31.06
C ARG A 536 -20.47 -6.53 30.40
N LEU A 537 -19.83 -5.65 31.17
CA LEU A 537 -19.19 -4.47 30.64
C LEU A 537 -17.75 -4.82 30.27
N ALA A 538 -17.47 -4.87 28.96
CA ALA A 538 -16.16 -5.20 28.43
C ALA A 538 -15.93 -4.49 27.09
N LYS A 539 -14.67 -4.28 26.73
CA LYS A 539 -14.29 -3.75 25.42
C LYS A 539 -14.76 -4.70 24.31
N PRO A 540 -14.97 -4.19 23.08
CA PRO A 540 -15.04 -5.00 21.88
C PRO A 540 -13.93 -6.05 21.81
N ASN A 541 -14.22 -7.21 21.22
CA ASN A 541 -13.13 -8.13 20.88
C ASN A 541 -12.17 -7.43 19.91
N ALA A 542 -10.89 -7.80 19.97
CA ALA A 542 -9.89 -7.25 19.07
C ALA A 542 -9.09 -8.33 18.32
N MET A 543 -8.64 -7.98 17.13
CA MET A 543 -7.68 -8.74 16.32
C MET A 543 -6.47 -7.86 16.01
N MET A 544 -5.31 -8.47 15.85
CA MET A 544 -4.05 -7.79 15.57
C MET A 544 -3.34 -8.43 14.38
N PHE A 545 -2.75 -7.60 13.53
CA PHE A 545 -2.08 -8.02 12.30
C PHE A 545 -0.68 -7.40 12.23
N PHE A 546 0.32 -8.24 11.98
CA PHE A 546 1.70 -7.84 11.67
C PHE A 546 2.40 -9.01 10.98
N HIS A 547 3.42 -8.74 10.17
CA HIS A 547 3.96 -9.75 9.26
C HIS A 547 4.82 -10.80 9.97
N ILE A 548 5.92 -10.39 10.62
CA ILE A 548 6.88 -11.28 11.26
C ILE A 548 6.28 -11.81 12.58
N PRO A 549 6.09 -13.13 12.75
CA PRO A 549 5.45 -13.69 13.93
C PRO A 549 6.29 -13.46 15.20
N LEU A 550 5.60 -13.35 16.33
CA LEU A 550 6.25 -13.34 17.63
C LEU A 550 6.85 -14.72 17.94
N PRO A 551 7.92 -14.79 18.76
CA PRO A 551 8.47 -16.07 19.23
C PRO A 551 7.40 -16.98 19.85
N GLU A 552 6.38 -16.40 20.49
CA GLU A 552 5.31 -17.14 21.15
C GLU A 552 4.36 -17.85 20.19
N ALA A 553 4.34 -17.51 18.91
CA ALA A 553 3.64 -18.30 17.88
C ALA A 553 4.13 -19.75 17.83
N TYR A 554 5.38 -19.99 18.24
CA TYR A 554 6.03 -21.31 18.27
C TYR A 554 6.08 -21.93 19.68
N SER A 555 5.51 -21.28 20.69
CA SER A 555 5.46 -21.79 22.06
C SER A 555 4.52 -22.99 22.22
N ILE A 556 4.58 -23.63 23.39
CA ILE A 556 3.72 -24.77 23.75
C ILE A 556 2.25 -24.29 23.76
N PRO A 557 1.35 -24.96 23.02
CA PRO A 557 -0.06 -24.59 22.99
C PRO A 557 -0.77 -24.87 24.32
N ASP A 558 -1.80 -24.08 24.58
CA ASP A 558 -2.82 -24.39 25.58
C ASP A 558 -3.46 -25.75 25.24
N LYS A 559 -3.99 -26.43 26.26
CA LYS A 559 -4.72 -27.70 26.07
C LYS A 559 -6.20 -27.48 26.32
N ASN A 560 -7.03 -28.09 25.47
CA ASN A 560 -8.45 -28.16 25.74
C ASN A 560 -8.67 -28.92 27.07
N PRO A 561 -9.34 -28.33 28.08
CA PRO A 561 -9.45 -28.95 29.39
C PRO A 561 -10.26 -30.26 29.36
N ASN A 562 -11.18 -30.40 28.40
CA ASN A 562 -12.04 -31.57 28.27
C ASN A 562 -11.35 -32.72 27.52
N THR A 563 -10.63 -32.43 26.43
CA THR A 563 -10.02 -33.46 25.58
C THR A 563 -8.54 -33.68 25.84
N GLN A 564 -7.89 -32.77 26.57
CA GLN A 564 -6.45 -32.71 26.81
C GLN A 564 -5.59 -32.58 25.54
N ARG A 565 -6.23 -32.37 24.38
CA ARG A 565 -5.54 -32.15 23.11
C ARG A 565 -4.98 -30.72 23.06
N PRO A 566 -3.79 -30.53 22.46
CA PRO A 566 -3.27 -29.19 22.21
C PRO A 566 -4.22 -28.40 21.31
N LEU A 567 -4.40 -27.12 21.62
CA LEU A 567 -5.12 -26.15 20.80
C LEU A 567 -4.17 -25.62 19.73
N ASP A 568 -3.88 -26.49 18.78
CA ASP A 568 -3.02 -26.26 17.63
C ASP A 568 -3.64 -26.99 16.44
N VAL A 569 -4.19 -26.23 15.49
CA VAL A 569 -5.00 -26.75 14.39
C VAL A 569 -4.45 -26.23 13.07
N GLY A 570 -4.11 -27.16 12.18
CA GLY A 570 -3.46 -26.93 10.89
C GLY A 570 -2.06 -27.54 10.81
N LEU A 571 -1.31 -27.13 9.81
CA LEU A 571 0.03 -27.59 9.45
C LEU A 571 1.08 -26.59 9.95
N SER A 572 2.12 -27.13 10.58
CA SER A 572 3.31 -26.41 11.03
C SER A 572 4.53 -27.34 11.00
N GLY A 573 5.73 -26.79 11.13
CA GLY A 573 6.98 -27.57 11.12
C GLY A 573 7.38 -28.11 9.75
N LEU A 574 6.78 -27.58 8.67
CA LEU A 574 7.17 -27.86 7.29
C LEU A 574 8.31 -26.94 6.81
N GLU A 575 8.56 -25.85 7.54
CA GLU A 575 9.64 -24.88 7.37
C GLU A 575 10.26 -24.53 8.73
N PRO A 576 11.47 -23.91 8.77
CA PRO A 576 12.04 -23.37 10.00
C PRO A 576 11.15 -22.27 10.62
N ASN A 577 11.31 -22.02 11.92
CA ASN A 577 10.56 -20.94 12.55
C ASN A 577 10.97 -19.59 11.96
N GLY A 578 10.00 -18.84 11.43
CA GLY A 578 10.19 -17.48 10.91
C GLY A 578 9.95 -16.38 11.95
N ASN A 579 10.02 -16.66 13.25
CA ASN A 579 9.87 -15.59 14.25
C ASN A 579 11.10 -14.68 14.34
N ALA A 580 10.87 -13.48 14.86
CA ALA A 580 11.95 -12.57 15.23
C ALA A 580 12.93 -13.21 16.23
N GLU A 581 14.23 -12.95 16.07
CA GLU A 581 15.26 -13.43 17.01
C GLU A 581 15.35 -12.59 18.29
N GLY A 582 15.02 -11.30 18.19
CA GLY A 582 14.92 -10.36 19.30
C GLY A 582 13.49 -10.19 19.82
N THR A 583 13.35 -9.63 21.01
CA THR A 583 12.05 -9.27 21.58
C THR A 583 12.20 -8.18 22.63
N ASP A 584 11.30 -7.19 22.61
CA ASP A 584 11.11 -6.24 23.70
C ASP A 584 10.05 -6.72 24.70
N GLY A 585 9.55 -7.95 24.53
CA GLY A 585 8.50 -8.57 25.36
C GLY A 585 7.09 -8.14 24.97
N PHE A 586 6.81 -7.97 23.67
CA PHE A 586 5.49 -7.52 23.19
C PHE A 586 4.35 -8.45 23.66
N PHE A 587 4.56 -9.77 23.66
CA PHE A 587 3.55 -10.71 24.12
C PHE A 587 3.21 -10.49 25.61
N GLU A 588 4.20 -10.48 26.50
CA GLU A 588 4.00 -10.32 27.94
C GLU A 588 3.56 -8.92 28.34
N LYS A 589 4.23 -7.88 27.81
CA LYS A 589 4.03 -6.49 28.24
C LYS A 589 2.82 -5.85 27.58
N ALA A 590 2.49 -6.26 26.35
CA ALA A 590 1.39 -5.71 25.57
C ALA A 590 0.18 -6.65 25.60
N LEU A 591 0.25 -7.80 24.92
CA LEU A 591 -0.92 -8.66 24.67
C LEU A 591 -1.54 -9.24 25.95
N LEU A 592 -0.72 -9.72 26.89
CA LEU A 592 -1.23 -10.28 28.15
C LEU A 592 -1.71 -9.22 29.14
N ASN A 593 -1.28 -7.96 28.97
CA ASN A 593 -1.59 -6.86 29.88
C ASN A 593 -2.79 -6.03 29.41
N ALA A 594 -3.08 -6.00 28.11
CA ALA A 594 -4.29 -5.41 27.54
C ALA A 594 -5.50 -6.33 27.80
N THR A 595 -6.33 -5.98 28.79
CA THR A 595 -7.51 -6.77 29.18
C THR A 595 -8.80 -6.19 28.64
N GLU A 596 -9.79 -7.04 28.40
CA GLU A 596 -11.11 -6.61 27.92
C GLU A 596 -11.93 -5.87 29.00
N SER A 597 -11.57 -6.00 30.28
CA SER A 597 -12.23 -5.32 31.39
C SER A 597 -11.32 -5.15 32.60
N ASN A 598 -11.46 -4.04 33.33
CA ASN A 598 -10.71 -3.76 34.57
C ASN A 598 -11.09 -4.69 35.74
N HIS A 599 -12.21 -5.42 35.64
CA HIS A 599 -12.73 -6.27 36.70
C HIS A 599 -12.35 -7.74 36.46
N VAL A 600 -11.42 -8.26 37.28
CA VAL A 600 -11.25 -9.71 37.43
C VAL A 600 -12.38 -10.20 38.33
N ASN A 601 -13.50 -10.64 37.75
CA ASN A 601 -14.59 -11.22 38.54
C ASN A 601 -14.12 -12.52 39.19
N ALA A 602 -13.59 -12.43 40.41
CA ALA A 602 -13.13 -13.56 41.22
C ALA A 602 -14.26 -14.52 41.68
N GLN A 603 -15.52 -14.29 41.27
CA GLN A 603 -16.69 -14.99 41.79
C GLN A 603 -17.60 -15.66 40.75
N ALA A 604 -17.29 -15.61 39.46
CA ALA A 604 -18.06 -16.32 38.44
C ALA A 604 -17.40 -17.67 38.09
N ALA A 605 -17.77 -18.70 38.87
CA ALA A 605 -17.75 -20.13 38.54
C ALA A 605 -16.46 -20.75 37.95
N GLY A 606 -15.60 -21.27 38.83
CA GLY A 606 -15.06 -22.63 38.70
C GLY A 606 -13.95 -22.94 37.69
N SER A 607 -13.59 -22.06 36.76
CA SER A 607 -12.42 -22.26 35.89
C SER A 607 -11.93 -20.93 35.31
N GLU A 608 -10.63 -20.70 35.42
CA GLU A 608 -9.85 -19.53 34.94
C GLU A 608 -9.74 -18.32 35.89
N THR A 609 -8.67 -18.33 36.68
CA THR A 609 -8.18 -17.20 37.50
C THR A 609 -7.41 -16.14 36.71
N ARG A 610 -7.49 -16.16 35.37
CA ARG A 610 -6.69 -15.26 34.50
C ARG A 610 -7.57 -14.16 33.90
N PRO A 611 -7.10 -12.89 33.88
CA PRO A 611 -7.78 -11.83 33.15
C PRO A 611 -7.93 -12.19 31.67
N LYS A 612 -9.08 -11.90 31.07
CA LYS A 612 -9.32 -12.12 29.64
C LYS A 612 -8.70 -10.99 28.83
N GLN A 613 -7.84 -11.35 27.88
CA GLN A 613 -7.13 -10.41 26.99
C GLN A 613 -8.11 -9.73 26.04
N GLU A 614 -7.88 -8.47 25.69
CA GLU A 614 -8.68 -7.74 24.70
C GLU A 614 -8.48 -8.33 23.29
N VAL A 615 -7.22 -8.49 22.89
CA VAL A 615 -6.82 -9.10 21.62
C VAL A 615 -7.00 -10.61 21.72
N LYS A 616 -7.83 -11.15 20.84
CA LYS A 616 -8.16 -12.59 20.82
C LYS A 616 -7.36 -13.35 19.78
N VAL A 617 -7.06 -12.69 18.66
CA VAL A 617 -6.37 -13.27 17.52
C VAL A 617 -5.25 -12.32 17.08
N VAL A 618 -4.07 -12.89 16.92
CA VAL A 618 -2.93 -12.28 16.24
C VAL A 618 -2.72 -13.05 14.94
N ALA A 619 -2.70 -12.33 13.82
CA ALA A 619 -2.59 -12.89 12.49
C ALA A 619 -1.28 -12.47 11.83
N ASN A 620 -0.53 -13.45 11.33
CA ASN A 620 0.80 -13.27 10.75
C ASN A 620 0.88 -13.76 9.30
N GLY A 621 1.76 -13.14 8.53
CA GLY A 621 2.23 -13.65 7.23
C GLY A 621 3.55 -14.40 7.43
N HIS A 622 4.52 -14.13 6.54
CA HIS A 622 5.95 -14.45 6.65
C HIS A 622 6.31 -15.93 6.46
N CYS A 623 5.50 -16.81 7.04
CA CYS A 623 5.67 -18.25 6.92
C CYS A 623 4.73 -18.78 5.84
N HIS A 624 5.31 -19.41 4.83
CA HIS A 624 4.58 -19.69 3.60
C HIS A 624 3.83 -21.02 3.63
N ILE A 625 4.34 -22.00 4.41
CA ILE A 625 3.79 -23.35 4.52
C ILE A 625 3.41 -23.74 5.95
N THR A 626 3.62 -22.83 6.90
CA THR A 626 3.03 -22.81 8.24
C THR A 626 1.72 -22.05 8.18
N GLU A 627 0.65 -22.71 8.55
CA GLU A 627 -0.72 -22.24 8.33
C GLU A 627 -1.67 -22.67 9.46
N ASN A 628 -1.11 -23.02 10.60
CA ASN A 628 -1.87 -23.37 11.80
C ASN A 628 -2.39 -22.14 12.54
N CYS A 629 -3.41 -22.37 13.38
CA CYS A 629 -3.76 -21.49 14.48
C CYS A 629 -3.43 -22.18 15.80
N ARG A 630 -2.64 -21.51 16.64
CA ARG A 630 -2.19 -22.02 17.94
C ARG A 630 -2.63 -21.09 19.07
N ARG A 631 -3.29 -21.62 20.10
CA ARG A 631 -3.64 -20.83 21.30
C ARG A 631 -2.51 -20.88 22.33
N VAL A 632 -2.01 -19.72 22.74
CA VAL A 632 -0.97 -19.59 23.77
C VAL A 632 -1.44 -18.59 24.82
N LYS A 633 -1.59 -19.03 26.07
CA LYS A 633 -2.06 -18.22 27.20
C LYS A 633 -3.36 -17.45 26.87
N GLY A 634 -4.29 -18.08 26.16
CA GLY A 634 -5.60 -17.50 25.81
C GLY A 634 -5.64 -16.65 24.53
N VAL A 635 -4.50 -16.40 23.86
CA VAL A 635 -4.45 -15.66 22.58
C VAL A 635 -4.17 -16.62 21.43
N TRP A 636 -4.93 -16.51 20.34
CA TRP A 636 -4.70 -17.30 19.12
C TRP A 636 -3.66 -16.64 18.21
N MET A 637 -2.61 -17.36 17.87
CA MET A 637 -1.60 -16.99 16.88
C MET A 637 -1.91 -17.75 15.59
N CYS A 638 -2.24 -17.06 14.51
CA CYS A 638 -2.73 -17.65 13.27
C CYS A 638 -1.92 -17.18 12.06
N PHE A 639 -1.49 -18.12 11.21
CA PHE A 639 -0.77 -17.81 9.97
C PHE A 639 -1.71 -17.74 8.77
N GLY A 640 -1.47 -16.81 7.84
CA GLY A 640 -2.34 -16.55 6.68
C GLY A 640 -2.45 -17.70 5.68
N GLY A 641 -1.38 -18.49 5.54
CA GLY A 641 -1.25 -19.56 4.55
C GLY A 641 -0.75 -19.04 3.20
N GLY A 642 0.15 -19.80 2.56
CA GLY A 642 0.75 -19.42 1.28
C GLY A 642 -0.24 -19.49 0.12
N GLY A 643 -0.75 -18.32 -0.29
CA GLY A 643 -1.78 -18.18 -1.32
C GLY A 643 -1.26 -17.85 -2.72
N SER A 644 0.04 -17.61 -2.89
CA SER A 644 0.63 -17.13 -4.14
C SER A 644 1.43 -18.20 -4.87
N TYR A 645 1.45 -18.14 -6.21
CA TYR A 645 2.34 -18.95 -7.04
C TYR A 645 3.76 -18.35 -7.17
N SER A 646 3.95 -17.09 -6.78
CA SER A 646 5.25 -16.42 -6.74
C SER A 646 5.95 -16.63 -5.39
N GLY A 647 5.17 -16.81 -4.31
CA GLY A 647 5.69 -17.10 -2.97
C GLY A 647 6.32 -18.49 -2.88
N TYR A 648 7.42 -18.60 -2.10
CA TYR A 648 8.03 -19.89 -1.77
C TYR A 648 7.00 -20.85 -1.20
N GLY A 649 7.17 -22.13 -1.44
CA GLY A 649 6.29 -23.14 -0.89
C GLY A 649 6.97 -24.49 -0.85
N LYS A 650 6.18 -25.52 -1.12
CA LYS A 650 6.66 -26.88 -1.25
C LYS A 650 5.79 -27.60 -2.26
N VAL A 651 6.39 -28.31 -3.21
CA VAL A 651 5.65 -29.11 -4.17
C VAL A 651 4.67 -30.05 -3.43
N GLY A 652 3.39 -29.95 -3.77
CA GLY A 652 2.31 -30.70 -3.11
C GLY A 652 1.61 -29.96 -1.96
N PHE A 653 2.04 -28.75 -1.61
CA PHE A 653 1.31 -27.87 -0.72
C PHE A 653 0.34 -26.99 -1.52
N ASP A 654 -0.96 -27.26 -1.37
CA ASP A 654 -1.98 -26.54 -2.12
C ASP A 654 -2.09 -25.09 -1.60
N ARG A 655 -2.14 -24.11 -2.52
CA ARG A 655 -2.30 -22.69 -2.19
C ARG A 655 -3.59 -22.45 -1.42
N ARG A 656 -3.59 -21.53 -0.46
CA ARG A 656 -4.76 -21.30 0.41
C ARG A 656 -4.76 -19.92 1.03
N PHE A 657 -5.96 -19.45 1.41
CA PHE A 657 -6.14 -18.20 2.12
C PHE A 657 -6.97 -18.43 3.38
N ARG A 658 -6.62 -17.73 4.45
CA ARG A 658 -7.39 -17.74 5.69
C ARG A 658 -8.53 -16.74 5.66
N VAL A 659 -9.68 -17.16 6.16
CA VAL A 659 -10.86 -16.34 6.35
C VAL A 659 -11.22 -16.31 7.82
N TYR A 660 -11.66 -15.15 8.28
CA TYR A 660 -12.26 -14.94 9.59
C TYR A 660 -13.69 -14.45 9.41
N GLU A 661 -14.64 -15.10 10.06
CA GLU A 661 -16.01 -14.64 10.18
C GLU A 661 -16.27 -14.25 11.62
N ILE A 662 -16.47 -12.96 11.82
CA ILE A 662 -16.90 -12.39 13.08
C ILE A 662 -18.42 -12.30 13.02
N SER A 663 -19.10 -12.93 13.98
CA SER A 663 -20.56 -13.03 14.03
C SER A 663 -21.08 -12.70 15.42
N GLU A 664 -22.40 -12.64 15.56
CA GLU A 664 -23.06 -12.27 16.81
C GLU A 664 -22.57 -10.90 17.31
N TYR A 665 -22.47 -9.93 16.39
CA TYR A 665 -22.07 -8.55 16.70
C TYR A 665 -20.71 -8.44 17.42
N GLY A 666 -19.76 -9.31 17.06
CA GLY A 666 -18.40 -9.31 17.61
C GLY A 666 -18.14 -10.38 18.68
N GLU A 667 -19.16 -11.10 19.14
CA GLU A 667 -19.00 -12.09 20.22
C GLU A 667 -18.33 -13.40 19.78
N LYS A 668 -18.50 -13.78 18.50
CA LYS A 668 -17.99 -15.02 17.96
C LYS A 668 -16.99 -14.78 16.84
N ILE A 669 -15.82 -15.42 16.92
CA ILE A 669 -14.80 -15.41 15.85
C ILE A 669 -14.59 -16.85 15.38
N ARG A 670 -14.93 -17.11 14.13
CA ARG A 670 -14.70 -18.38 13.43
C ARG A 670 -13.63 -18.17 12.36
N THR A 671 -12.79 -19.17 12.13
CA THR A 671 -11.81 -19.15 11.04
C THR A 671 -11.81 -20.47 10.28
N TRP A 672 -11.45 -20.40 9.00
CA TRP A 672 -11.13 -21.54 8.16
C TRP A 672 -10.11 -21.11 7.11
N LYS A 673 -9.61 -22.08 6.34
CA LYS A 673 -8.82 -21.80 5.14
C LYS A 673 -9.54 -22.34 3.92
N ARG A 674 -9.51 -21.58 2.84
CA ARG A 674 -9.97 -22.04 1.52
C ARG A 674 -8.76 -22.38 0.66
N MET A 675 -8.70 -23.62 0.21
CA MET A 675 -7.63 -24.12 -0.65
C MET A 675 -7.91 -23.79 -2.12
N GLU A 676 -6.88 -23.75 -2.96
CA GLU A 676 -7.01 -23.71 -4.40
C GLU A 676 -7.84 -24.91 -4.88
N GLY A 677 -8.94 -24.62 -5.58
CA GLY A 677 -9.78 -25.66 -6.14
C GLY A 677 -9.08 -26.42 -7.25
N VAL A 678 -9.30 -27.73 -7.29
CA VAL A 678 -8.91 -28.63 -8.40
C VAL A 678 -10.02 -28.66 -9.46
N GLU A 679 -9.76 -29.18 -10.66
CA GLU A 679 -10.76 -29.23 -11.74
C GLU A 679 -12.09 -29.88 -11.32
N ALA A 680 -12.06 -30.83 -10.37
CA ALA A 680 -13.26 -31.50 -9.85
C ALA A 680 -14.05 -30.66 -8.82
N GLU A 681 -13.38 -29.76 -8.08
CA GLU A 681 -14.00 -28.87 -7.09
C GLU A 681 -13.42 -27.45 -7.24
N PRO A 682 -13.86 -26.71 -8.26
CA PRO A 682 -13.24 -25.45 -8.66
C PRO A 682 -13.38 -24.35 -7.61
N GLU A 683 -14.36 -24.42 -6.71
CA GLU A 683 -14.56 -23.47 -5.60
C GLU A 683 -13.56 -23.67 -4.44
N GLY A 684 -12.78 -24.75 -4.46
CA GLY A 684 -11.85 -25.11 -3.40
C GLY A 684 -12.53 -25.69 -2.16
N HIS A 685 -11.80 -26.53 -1.44
CA HIS A 685 -12.28 -27.10 -0.19
C HIS A 685 -11.98 -26.18 0.99
N VAL A 686 -12.89 -26.17 1.95
CA VAL A 686 -12.69 -25.54 3.26
C VAL A 686 -11.98 -26.52 4.19
N VAL A 687 -10.91 -26.09 4.84
CA VAL A 687 -10.14 -26.88 5.81
C VAL A 687 -9.94 -26.12 7.12
N ASP A 688 -9.74 -26.87 8.20
CA ASP A 688 -9.47 -26.37 9.55
C ASP A 688 -10.49 -25.32 10.03
N ASP A 689 -11.75 -25.58 9.73
CA ASP A 689 -12.88 -24.78 10.19
C ASP A 689 -13.08 -24.94 11.71
N MET A 690 -12.94 -23.83 12.43
CA MET A 690 -13.01 -23.81 13.88
C MET A 690 -13.51 -22.48 14.44
N VAL A 691 -14.09 -22.54 15.64
CA VAL A 691 -14.46 -21.35 16.42
C VAL A 691 -13.33 -21.04 17.40
N LEU A 692 -12.72 -19.86 17.25
CA LEU A 692 -11.63 -19.38 18.09
C LEU A 692 -12.13 -18.73 19.38
N VAL A 693 -13.24 -17.98 19.28
CA VAL A 693 -13.81 -17.15 20.36
C VAL A 693 -15.33 -17.26 20.34
N GLY A 694 -15.95 -17.26 21.52
CA GLY A 694 -17.40 -17.21 21.67
C GLY A 694 -18.07 -18.58 21.72
N PRO A 695 -19.40 -18.65 21.49
CA PRO A 695 -20.16 -19.89 21.55
C PRO A 695 -19.60 -20.96 20.58
N GLY A 696 -19.25 -22.12 21.13
CA GLY A 696 -18.65 -23.23 20.38
C GLY A 696 -17.11 -23.25 20.35
N ALA A 697 -16.44 -22.23 20.90
CA ALA A 697 -14.99 -22.26 21.08
C ALA A 697 -14.56 -23.30 22.13
N SER A 698 -13.33 -23.81 22.01
CA SER A 698 -12.74 -24.63 23.08
C SER A 698 -12.57 -23.80 24.36
N PRO A 699 -12.90 -24.35 25.55
CA PRO A 699 -12.87 -23.61 26.81
C PRO A 699 -11.51 -23.00 27.11
#